data_AF-A0A4Y8VJJ4-F1
#
_entry.id   AF-A0A4Y8VJJ4-F1
#
_cell.length_a   1.000
_cell.length_b   1.000
_cell.length_c   1.000
_cell.angle_alpha   90.00
_cell.angle_beta   90.00
_cell.angle_gamma   90.00
#
_symmetry.space_group_name_H-M   'P 1'
#
loop_
_entity.id
_entity.type
_entity.pdbx_description
1 polymer ?
#
loop_
_entity_poly.entity_id
_entity_poly.type
_entity_poly.pdbx_seq_one_letter_code
_entity_poly.pdbx_strand_id
1 'polypeptide(L)'
;MGTDLKTIMSKASFTVDGSPVDASSIIPNPATLSLQDDQSVTFLYKGKAYGFKFSEGKYFTAVFLSDPHIGQNDHDGTSVADMQKYVEKIVNMGKESGAIFGFDALPGYVPTCDIAFSTGDMDADNSKSHNDFKSAHAGFDEAGIPFISMCGNHDLVPDYWTGENPKKGLTYGIGNEGGMNSNKLSINLITEYRNNLSKYGITDVSLITDGTKHTQFNPYSFTFNGVRFYVGQTYWFQKPYKDPSLFSSATYYAPDGVISALENFVSNHSTEPSVWMQHYPFLAGSDCDRWWLDQNDVGKYIKTSNASDYGTHDDVAVYTEASAKAVAKKKKDKLAEIIGKTRNPVHFSGHTHQFSVNTYNGIKDYTTAASGYAASKGAAYIVLMKGNKGVVEVKQVLFLSDFMSGVTDRKMDLLPDDANAVAVKLQESLSHLGTDVTAQSKALESAGNEADVTGAVQSMEKAFDSYIQQQGGKDVDVTKLLGENTDFETQQDNANSEYTGIYPQAGWNSYVESFSNAGNKLYIKLQQSDVKGSSQSSKSLYLRAKWQDRTGKVQIMKQCALPAGIYKLKYYASCVGNPTQNLNYMVLDGKKQMLTVPAASAPELQETTFTLDHPSVINLSFGFTGGKGGTENDVRIDDITLTYQGSKIAPNTDMTSLIQNVGFTEGTTSRPVQGSGGVVQIPNHWDFQYTYDGWNDTKLLDGSFNAWASTIKRAELSQKVNLPNGAYLLTADVKTDMNPNASTIALYGVGGNGNVGRSEEVGKGNGGFNSYSCYFDVTDNTATIGIRSDKAYYQIKNIKLTYVGESADEQTANSYLRQDYYWKGRNAQEFDATGEKYAKARNVVVYPQVKNQLISAASIDQFSNTSNKIVNGICKKLEITDQEKFVSSKDFVAEEAVFDRVFKVGQKSTVCLPFGPSTEKGKFYRLSKESGSILIFDEVSSPEGNTPYIYVASEEGTLHASQANVKATPETMNSTSTESGFHLVGVYQTTEVNNIYGFSVDGELLKASYATMNPFRSFIQSPVDVSGAKVWKASFDGEMTGIEGIVSDGAMLVDVLNLNGILLKKQVKRQEALDVLEPGIYLLRDGNQCFKVKK
;
A
#
# COMPACT_ATOMS: atom_id res chain seq x y z
N MET A 1 21.30 -18.17 -13.98
CA MET A 1 21.80 -19.48 -13.50
C MET A 1 21.65 -19.50 -11.99
N GLY A 2 21.17 -20.62 -11.42
CA GLY A 2 20.82 -20.76 -10.00
C GLY A 2 22.02 -20.79 -9.03
N THR A 3 22.96 -19.87 -9.21
CA THR A 3 24.10 -19.69 -8.32
C THR A 3 23.72 -18.64 -7.27
N ASP A 4 23.82 -18.99 -5.99
CA ASP A 4 23.66 -18.07 -4.86
C ASP A 4 24.40 -16.76 -5.14
N LEU A 5 23.68 -15.63 -5.08
CA LEU A 5 24.19 -14.27 -5.26
C LEU A 5 25.53 -14.03 -4.52
N LYS A 6 25.70 -14.64 -3.34
CA LYS A 6 26.93 -14.57 -2.55
C LYS A 6 28.17 -15.12 -3.30
N THR A 7 27.99 -16.19 -4.07
CA THR A 7 29.08 -16.82 -4.83
C THR A 7 29.47 -16.00 -6.06
N ILE A 8 28.48 -15.38 -6.71
CA ILE A 8 28.70 -14.51 -7.88
C ILE A 8 29.48 -13.26 -7.49
N MET A 9 29.06 -12.60 -6.41
CA MET A 9 29.66 -11.34 -5.99
C MET A 9 31.13 -11.50 -5.54
N SER A 10 31.48 -12.65 -4.95
CA SER A 10 32.87 -12.93 -4.53
C SER A 10 33.89 -13.06 -5.70
N LYS A 11 33.41 -13.25 -6.93
CA LYS A 11 34.23 -13.44 -8.14
C LYS A 11 34.03 -12.33 -9.17
N ALA A 12 33.18 -11.34 -8.88
CA ALA A 12 32.85 -10.26 -9.79
C ALA A 12 33.96 -9.20 -9.82
N SER A 13 34.14 -8.57 -10.99
CA SER A 13 34.87 -7.32 -11.11
C SER A 13 33.91 -6.15 -10.94
N PHE A 14 34.33 -5.11 -10.22
CA PHE A 14 33.48 -3.97 -9.91
C PHE A 14 33.95 -2.74 -10.67
N THR A 15 33.00 -2.05 -11.31
CA THR A 15 33.20 -0.75 -11.94
C THR A 15 32.17 0.23 -11.41
N VAL A 16 32.57 1.48 -11.21
CA VAL A 16 31.66 2.59 -10.86
C VAL A 16 31.92 3.71 -11.85
N ASP A 17 30.86 4.21 -12.49
CA ASP A 17 30.92 5.23 -13.56
C ASP A 17 31.95 4.86 -14.66
N GLY A 18 31.99 3.59 -15.05
CA GLY A 18 32.87 3.06 -16.10
C GLY A 18 34.34 2.84 -15.69
N SER A 19 34.71 3.19 -14.46
CA SER A 19 36.07 3.02 -13.94
C SER A 19 36.18 1.78 -13.04
N PRO A 20 37.23 0.94 -13.18
CA PRO A 20 37.48 -0.17 -12.26
C PRO A 20 37.70 0.31 -10.83
N VAL A 21 37.10 -0.38 -9.87
CA VAL A 21 37.23 -0.08 -8.44
C VAL A 21 37.43 -1.36 -7.62
N ASP A 22 38.14 -1.23 -6.50
CA ASP A 22 38.29 -2.33 -5.54
C ASP A 22 36.99 -2.50 -4.75
N ALA A 23 36.51 -3.74 -4.59
CA ALA A 23 35.30 -4.03 -3.83
C ALA A 23 35.34 -3.49 -2.39
N SER A 24 36.52 -3.49 -1.75
CA SER A 24 36.72 -2.96 -0.40
C SER A 24 36.49 -1.44 -0.28
N SER A 25 36.53 -0.72 -1.40
CA SER A 25 36.26 0.73 -1.45
C SER A 25 34.77 1.07 -1.54
N ILE A 26 33.90 0.07 -1.67
CA ILE A 26 32.45 0.18 -1.74
C ILE A 26 31.86 -0.29 -0.40
N ILE A 27 30.85 0.41 0.13
CA ILE A 27 30.24 0.13 1.43
C ILE A 27 28.74 -0.14 1.28
N PRO A 28 28.20 -1.29 1.69
CA PRO A 28 28.92 -2.45 2.22
C PRO A 28 29.77 -3.14 1.13
N ASN A 29 30.85 -3.82 1.49
CA ASN A 29 31.75 -4.44 0.51
C ASN A 29 30.99 -5.52 -0.30
N PRO A 30 30.77 -5.31 -1.62
CA PRO A 30 29.98 -6.22 -2.43
C PRO A 30 30.60 -7.62 -2.52
N ALA A 31 31.92 -7.76 -2.43
CA ALA A 31 32.59 -9.06 -2.53
C ALA A 31 32.38 -9.96 -1.30
N THR A 32 31.99 -9.39 -0.15
CA THR A 32 31.76 -10.13 1.10
C THR A 32 30.31 -10.05 1.59
N LEU A 33 29.48 -9.25 0.93
CA LEU A 33 28.09 -9.06 1.28
C LEU A 33 27.26 -10.33 1.01
N SER A 34 26.50 -10.76 2.00
CA SER A 34 25.48 -11.81 1.82
C SER A 34 24.19 -11.15 1.36
N LEU A 35 23.72 -11.50 0.17
CA LEU A 35 22.50 -10.97 -0.43
C LEU A 35 21.40 -12.03 -0.40
N GLN A 36 20.18 -11.61 -0.07
CA GLN A 36 18.97 -12.42 -0.20
C GLN A 36 18.29 -12.10 -1.54
N ASP A 37 17.50 -13.06 -2.02
CA ASP A 37 16.68 -12.85 -3.22
C ASP A 37 15.62 -11.76 -3.01
N ASP A 38 15.46 -10.92 -4.02
CA ASP A 38 14.65 -9.68 -4.03
C ASP A 38 15.13 -8.59 -3.04
N GLN A 39 16.32 -8.75 -2.44
CA GLN A 39 16.88 -7.75 -1.52
C GLN A 39 17.37 -6.52 -2.27
N SER A 40 16.92 -5.36 -1.81
CA SER A 40 17.51 -4.07 -2.19
C SER A 40 18.71 -3.77 -1.31
N VAL A 41 19.83 -3.40 -1.93
CA VAL A 41 21.04 -2.94 -1.24
C VAL A 41 21.52 -1.65 -1.85
N THR A 42 21.83 -0.70 -0.98
CA THR A 42 22.49 0.54 -1.36
C THR A 42 23.98 0.41 -1.10
N PHE A 43 24.79 0.58 -2.16
CA PHE A 43 26.24 0.67 -2.09
C PHE A 43 26.68 2.13 -2.10
N LEU A 44 27.62 2.46 -1.22
CA LEU A 44 28.26 3.77 -1.12
C LEU A 44 29.66 3.66 -1.69
N TYR A 45 30.00 4.53 -2.64
CA TYR A 45 31.35 4.70 -3.14
C TYR A 45 31.66 6.19 -3.18
N LYS A 46 32.73 6.60 -2.47
CA LYS A 46 33.15 8.01 -2.32
C LYS A 46 32.00 8.97 -1.94
N GLY A 47 31.13 8.54 -1.02
CA GLY A 47 30.02 9.33 -0.50
C GLY A 47 28.78 9.42 -1.42
N LYS A 48 28.79 8.77 -2.58
CA LYS A 48 27.63 8.66 -3.48
C LYS A 48 26.96 7.29 -3.32
N ALA A 49 25.63 7.29 -3.22
CA ALA A 49 24.81 6.10 -3.01
C ALA A 49 24.29 5.53 -4.35
N TYR A 50 24.34 4.21 -4.49
CA TYR A 50 23.90 3.45 -5.66
C TYR A 50 22.99 2.31 -5.19
N GLY A 51 21.69 2.39 -5.49
CA GLY A 51 20.71 1.37 -5.12
C GLY A 51 20.63 0.27 -6.17
N PHE A 52 20.68 -0.99 -5.73
CA PHE A 52 20.52 -2.16 -6.58
C PHE A 52 19.51 -3.11 -5.95
N LYS A 53 18.61 -3.66 -6.76
CA LYS A 53 17.74 -4.78 -6.38
C LYS A 53 18.31 -6.06 -6.98
N PHE A 54 18.64 -7.00 -6.12
CA PHE A 54 19.18 -8.28 -6.54
C PHE A 54 18.05 -9.31 -6.55
N SER A 55 17.69 -9.80 -7.74
CA SER A 55 16.71 -10.88 -7.89
C SER A 55 17.35 -12.07 -8.61
N GLU A 56 17.21 -13.25 -8.04
CA GLU A 56 17.61 -14.50 -8.68
C GLU A 56 16.46 -15.03 -9.55
N GLY A 57 16.72 -15.26 -10.84
CA GLY A 57 15.73 -15.82 -11.77
C GLY A 57 14.71 -14.80 -12.29
N LYS A 58 14.05 -15.14 -13.40
CA LYS A 58 13.02 -14.32 -14.04
C LYS A 58 11.63 -14.80 -13.63
N TYR A 59 10.69 -13.87 -13.49
CA TYR A 59 9.27 -14.19 -13.48
C TYR A 59 8.81 -14.52 -14.90
N PHE A 60 7.92 -15.50 -15.01
CA PHE A 60 7.25 -15.89 -16.24
C PHE A 60 5.93 -16.60 -15.90
N THR A 61 5.05 -16.72 -16.87
CA THR A 61 3.73 -17.34 -16.70
C THR A 61 3.58 -18.57 -17.58
N ALA A 62 3.15 -19.67 -16.97
CA ALA A 62 2.73 -20.86 -17.67
C ALA A 62 1.20 -20.96 -17.71
N VAL A 63 0.67 -21.56 -18.77
CA VAL A 63 -0.78 -21.83 -18.90
C VAL A 63 -1.01 -23.34 -18.99
N PHE A 64 -1.88 -23.88 -18.16
CA PHE A 64 -2.25 -25.30 -18.13
C PHE A 64 -3.70 -25.47 -18.57
N LEU A 65 -3.89 -26.25 -19.63
CA LEU A 65 -5.14 -26.70 -20.20
C LEU A 65 -5.25 -28.21 -19.97
N SER A 66 -6.45 -28.76 -20.07
CA SER A 66 -6.62 -30.21 -20.06
C SER A 66 -7.92 -30.64 -20.73
N ASP A 67 -7.94 -31.92 -21.08
CA ASP A 67 -9.11 -32.65 -21.56
C ASP A 67 -9.86 -31.89 -22.68
N PRO A 68 -9.17 -31.40 -23.74
CA PRO A 68 -9.84 -30.68 -24.81
C PRO A 68 -10.78 -31.58 -25.64
N HIS A 69 -10.53 -32.89 -25.69
CA HIS A 69 -11.39 -33.88 -26.37
C HIS A 69 -11.80 -33.42 -27.77
N ILE A 70 -10.82 -32.94 -28.54
CA ILE A 70 -11.07 -32.31 -29.84
C ILE A 70 -11.86 -33.23 -30.77
N GLY A 71 -13.02 -32.76 -31.21
CA GLY A 71 -13.88 -33.48 -32.16
C GLY A 71 -14.72 -34.61 -31.56
N GLN A 72 -14.75 -34.78 -30.24
CA GLN A 72 -15.72 -35.66 -29.59
C GLN A 72 -17.13 -35.04 -29.63
N ASN A 73 -18.15 -35.88 -29.84
CA ASN A 73 -19.56 -35.47 -29.92
C ASN A 73 -20.29 -35.53 -28.56
N ASP A 74 -19.56 -35.82 -27.49
CA ASP A 74 -20.09 -35.91 -26.13
C ASP A 74 -20.11 -34.54 -25.44
N HIS A 75 -20.56 -34.50 -24.19
CA HIS A 75 -20.82 -33.25 -23.48
C HIS A 75 -19.56 -32.42 -23.10
N ASP A 76 -18.37 -33.01 -23.26
CA ASP A 76 -17.11 -32.45 -22.76
C ASP A 76 -16.12 -32.12 -23.87
N GLY A 77 -16.42 -32.52 -25.12
CA GLY A 77 -15.63 -32.26 -26.32
C GLY A 77 -15.60 -30.80 -26.79
N THR A 78 -14.44 -30.37 -27.29
CA THR A 78 -14.27 -29.04 -27.92
C THR A 78 -14.14 -29.18 -29.44
N SER A 79 -14.69 -28.24 -30.21
CA SER A 79 -14.43 -28.18 -31.65
C SER A 79 -13.05 -27.58 -31.95
N VAL A 80 -12.45 -27.91 -33.11
CA VAL A 80 -11.20 -27.28 -33.57
C VAL A 80 -11.34 -25.76 -33.57
N ALA A 81 -12.46 -25.24 -34.08
CA ALA A 81 -12.70 -23.81 -34.19
C ALA A 81 -12.81 -23.11 -32.83
N ASP A 82 -13.46 -23.74 -31.84
CA ASP A 82 -13.58 -23.13 -30.52
C ASP A 82 -12.26 -23.18 -29.75
N MET A 83 -11.50 -24.27 -29.87
CA MET A 83 -10.18 -24.34 -29.26
C MET A 83 -9.22 -23.32 -29.87
N GLN A 84 -9.27 -23.08 -31.19
CA GLN A 84 -8.48 -22.02 -31.83
C GLN A 84 -8.78 -20.64 -31.24
N LYS A 85 -10.06 -20.33 -30.94
CA LYS A 85 -10.43 -19.08 -30.27
C LYS A 85 -9.86 -19.01 -28.85
N TYR A 86 -9.88 -20.12 -28.10
CA TYR A 86 -9.31 -20.18 -26.76
C TYR A 86 -7.79 -19.95 -26.79
N VAL A 87 -7.10 -20.59 -27.74
CA VAL A 87 -5.66 -20.41 -27.97
C VAL A 87 -5.34 -18.97 -28.37
N GLU A 88 -6.10 -18.36 -29.28
CA GLU A 88 -5.94 -16.95 -29.66
C GLU A 88 -6.03 -16.02 -28.43
N LYS A 89 -7.01 -16.26 -27.55
CA LYS A 89 -7.16 -15.51 -26.30
C LYS A 89 -5.97 -15.70 -25.35
N ILE A 90 -5.42 -16.92 -25.25
CA ILE A 90 -4.24 -17.21 -24.43
C ILE A 90 -2.99 -16.52 -25.02
N VAL A 91 -2.81 -16.57 -26.34
CA VAL A 91 -1.70 -15.92 -27.05
C VAL A 91 -1.71 -14.40 -26.89
N ASN A 92 -2.91 -13.81 -26.85
CA ASN A 92 -3.13 -12.37 -26.69
C ASN A 92 -3.28 -11.96 -25.22
N MET A 93 -3.15 -12.89 -24.28
CA MET A 93 -3.12 -12.62 -22.85
C MET A 93 -2.05 -11.57 -22.54
N GLY A 94 -2.47 -10.45 -21.93
CA GLY A 94 -1.60 -9.33 -21.57
C GLY A 94 -1.23 -8.37 -22.70
N LYS A 95 -1.65 -8.63 -23.95
CA LYS A 95 -1.42 -7.75 -25.12
C LYS A 95 -2.61 -6.86 -25.47
N GLU A 96 -3.82 -7.27 -25.08
CA GLU A 96 -5.06 -6.50 -25.28
C GLU A 96 -5.19 -5.40 -24.20
N SER A 97 -5.66 -4.20 -24.58
CA SER A 97 -5.80 -3.06 -23.66
C SER A 97 -6.83 -3.33 -22.56
N GLY A 98 -6.36 -3.50 -21.33
CA GLY A 98 -7.14 -3.84 -20.14
C GLY A 98 -6.58 -5.10 -19.49
N ALA A 99 -5.99 -4.99 -18.30
CA ALA A 99 -5.44 -6.14 -17.59
C ALA A 99 -6.58 -7.08 -17.17
N ILE A 100 -6.89 -8.09 -17.99
CA ILE A 100 -7.93 -9.11 -17.70
C ILE A 100 -7.40 -10.15 -16.69
N PHE A 101 -6.09 -10.39 -16.70
CA PHE A 101 -5.40 -11.40 -15.91
C PHE A 101 -4.35 -10.73 -15.00
N GLY A 102 -4.14 -11.29 -13.80
CA GLY A 102 -3.21 -10.77 -12.80
C GLY A 102 -2.93 -11.80 -11.70
N PHE A 103 -1.90 -11.54 -10.90
CA PHE A 103 -1.46 -12.39 -9.80
C PHE A 103 -1.32 -11.57 -8.51
N ASP A 104 -1.88 -12.07 -7.41
CA ASP A 104 -1.89 -11.38 -6.11
C ASP A 104 -0.47 -11.30 -5.53
N ALA A 105 0.36 -12.32 -5.83
CA ALA A 105 1.74 -12.43 -5.37
C ALA A 105 2.71 -11.49 -6.13
N LEU A 106 2.28 -10.92 -7.25
CA LEU A 106 3.06 -9.94 -8.00
C LEU A 106 2.14 -8.87 -8.64
N PRO A 107 1.60 -7.95 -7.81
CA PRO A 107 0.72 -6.89 -8.29
C PRO A 107 1.39 -6.04 -9.39
N GLY A 108 0.64 -5.72 -10.45
CA GLY A 108 1.14 -4.94 -11.60
C GLY A 108 1.91 -5.74 -12.65
N TYR A 109 2.25 -7.00 -12.40
CA TYR A 109 2.74 -7.88 -13.46
C TYR A 109 1.60 -8.24 -14.41
N VAL A 110 1.77 -7.90 -15.68
CA VAL A 110 0.82 -8.23 -16.76
C VAL A 110 1.15 -9.64 -17.26
N PRO A 111 0.31 -10.65 -17.02
CA PRO A 111 0.60 -12.01 -17.45
C PRO A 111 0.59 -12.12 -18.97
N THR A 112 1.65 -12.71 -19.52
CA THR A 112 1.74 -13.17 -20.91
C THR A 112 1.80 -14.68 -20.94
N CYS A 113 1.41 -15.36 -22.02
CA CYS A 113 1.62 -16.81 -22.10
C CYS A 113 3.06 -17.09 -22.55
N ASP A 114 3.95 -17.46 -21.62
CA ASP A 114 5.36 -17.75 -21.94
C ASP A 114 5.61 -19.23 -22.28
N ILE A 115 4.76 -20.12 -21.78
CA ILE A 115 4.76 -21.56 -22.07
C ILE A 115 3.37 -22.14 -21.81
N ALA A 116 2.91 -23.06 -22.64
CA ALA A 116 1.58 -23.66 -22.53
C ALA A 116 1.63 -25.19 -22.45
N PHE A 117 0.71 -25.76 -21.68
CA PHE A 117 0.60 -27.19 -21.43
C PHE A 117 -0.82 -27.69 -21.69
N SER A 118 -0.96 -28.90 -22.23
CA SER A 118 -2.21 -29.68 -22.23
C SER A 118 -1.99 -31.00 -21.50
N THR A 119 -2.69 -31.23 -20.38
CA THR A 119 -2.45 -32.39 -19.49
C THR A 119 -3.18 -33.67 -19.90
N GLY A 120 -3.26 -33.97 -21.19
CA GLY A 120 -3.85 -35.20 -21.73
C GLY A 120 -5.23 -35.04 -22.33
N ASP A 121 -5.72 -36.14 -22.92
CA ASP A 121 -7.02 -36.27 -23.59
C ASP A 121 -7.18 -35.28 -24.74
N MET A 122 -6.28 -35.43 -25.70
CA MET A 122 -6.04 -34.51 -26.81
C MET A 122 -7.24 -34.44 -27.75
N ASP A 123 -7.67 -35.56 -28.31
CA ASP A 123 -8.73 -35.60 -29.32
C ASP A 123 -9.63 -36.84 -29.19
N ALA A 124 -10.37 -37.15 -30.25
CA ALA A 124 -11.24 -38.31 -30.27
C ALA A 124 -10.51 -39.60 -29.86
N ASP A 125 -11.21 -40.39 -29.06
CA ASP A 125 -10.91 -41.77 -28.71
C ASP A 125 -10.11 -42.53 -29.79
N ASN A 126 -8.87 -42.91 -29.46
CA ASN A 126 -8.01 -43.72 -30.34
C ASN A 126 -7.83 -43.07 -31.73
N SER A 127 -7.63 -41.76 -31.74
CA SER A 127 -7.47 -40.95 -32.95
C SER A 127 -6.46 -41.54 -33.93
N LYS A 128 -6.81 -41.47 -35.21
CA LYS A 128 -6.02 -42.05 -36.30
C LYS A 128 -5.05 -41.06 -36.95
N SER A 129 -5.00 -39.82 -36.45
CA SER A 129 -4.08 -38.81 -37.01
C SER A 129 -3.58 -37.76 -36.02
N HIS A 130 -4.38 -37.39 -35.01
CA HIS A 130 -4.15 -36.20 -34.17
C HIS A 130 -4.04 -34.86 -34.93
N ASN A 131 -4.46 -34.81 -36.20
CA ASN A 131 -4.40 -33.57 -36.98
C ASN A 131 -5.32 -32.49 -36.41
N ASP A 132 -6.50 -32.86 -35.93
CA ASP A 132 -7.45 -31.91 -35.36
C ASP A 132 -6.89 -31.28 -34.07
N PHE A 133 -6.24 -32.07 -33.21
CA PHE A 133 -5.53 -31.54 -32.05
C PHE A 133 -4.40 -30.57 -32.43
N LYS A 134 -3.59 -30.94 -33.44
CA LYS A 134 -2.53 -30.06 -33.96
C LYS A 134 -3.10 -28.75 -34.48
N SER A 135 -4.15 -28.82 -35.30
CA SER A 135 -4.82 -27.65 -35.88
C SER A 135 -5.47 -26.77 -34.81
N ALA A 136 -6.04 -27.38 -33.76
CA ALA A 136 -6.65 -26.67 -32.64
C ALA A 136 -5.64 -25.81 -31.85
N HIS A 137 -4.37 -26.23 -31.78
CA HIS A 137 -3.33 -25.60 -30.96
C HIS A 137 -2.23 -24.89 -31.77
N ALA A 138 -2.34 -24.83 -33.10
CA ALA A 138 -1.32 -24.27 -33.99
C ALA A 138 -0.93 -22.82 -33.65
N GLY A 139 -1.86 -22.03 -33.12
CA GLY A 139 -1.64 -20.63 -32.75
C GLY A 139 -0.52 -20.41 -31.73
N PHE A 140 -0.17 -21.41 -30.90
CA PHE A 140 0.97 -21.30 -29.99
C PHE A 140 2.31 -21.26 -30.74
N ASP A 141 2.52 -22.16 -31.71
CA ASP A 141 3.75 -22.20 -32.52
C ASP A 141 3.86 -20.95 -33.40
N GLU A 142 2.73 -20.50 -33.97
CA GLU A 142 2.64 -19.26 -34.75
C GLU A 142 3.04 -18.02 -33.93
N ALA A 143 2.71 -18.02 -32.63
CA ALA A 143 3.07 -16.96 -31.70
C ALA A 143 4.49 -17.11 -31.09
N GLY A 144 5.22 -18.19 -31.43
CA GLY A 144 6.54 -18.48 -30.86
C GLY A 144 6.51 -18.96 -29.40
N ILE A 145 5.37 -19.48 -28.94
CA ILE A 145 5.16 -19.98 -27.57
C ILE A 145 5.39 -21.50 -27.54
N PRO A 146 6.26 -22.03 -26.68
CA PRO A 146 6.41 -23.48 -26.53
C PRO A 146 5.10 -24.09 -26.01
N PHE A 147 4.56 -25.03 -26.77
CA PHE A 147 3.41 -25.84 -26.39
C PHE A 147 3.81 -27.29 -26.14
N ILE A 148 3.42 -27.81 -24.99
CA ILE A 148 3.71 -29.16 -24.55
C ILE A 148 2.39 -29.88 -24.30
N SER A 149 2.23 -31.05 -24.88
CA SER A 149 1.14 -31.96 -24.54
C SER A 149 1.69 -33.26 -23.95
N MET A 150 0.80 -34.06 -23.40
CA MET A 150 1.04 -35.41 -22.94
C MET A 150 -0.19 -36.28 -23.27
N CYS A 151 -0.10 -37.59 -23.08
CA CYS A 151 -1.23 -38.47 -23.32
C CYS A 151 -2.15 -38.58 -22.08
N GLY A 152 -3.46 -38.65 -22.30
CA GLY A 152 -4.47 -39.12 -21.35
C GLY A 152 -4.95 -40.54 -21.68
N ASN A 153 -6.05 -40.98 -21.05
CA ASN A 153 -6.62 -42.31 -21.31
C ASN A 153 -7.38 -42.44 -22.63
N HIS A 154 -7.79 -41.33 -23.25
CA HIS A 154 -8.46 -41.36 -24.55
C HIS A 154 -7.47 -41.40 -25.73
N ASP A 155 -6.25 -40.88 -25.50
CA ASP A 155 -5.21 -40.77 -26.54
C ASP A 155 -4.51 -42.09 -26.81
N LEU A 156 -4.09 -42.74 -25.73
CA LEU A 156 -3.48 -44.05 -25.80
C LEU A 156 -4.61 -45.05 -25.70
N VAL A 157 -4.65 -46.00 -26.63
CA VAL A 157 -5.38 -47.24 -26.41
C VAL A 157 -4.64 -47.96 -25.29
N PRO A 158 -5.17 -47.92 -24.07
CA PRO A 158 -4.52 -48.60 -23.00
C PRO A 158 -4.80 -50.09 -23.22
N ASP A 159 -4.31 -50.91 -22.31
CA ASP A 159 -4.90 -52.23 -22.06
C ASP A 159 -6.43 -52.24 -21.81
N TYR A 160 -7.04 -51.04 -21.73
CA TYR A 160 -8.37 -50.81 -21.26
C TYR A 160 -9.45 -51.22 -22.24
N TRP A 161 -9.34 -51.16 -23.56
CA TRP A 161 -10.51 -51.41 -24.42
C TRP A 161 -10.59 -52.85 -24.92
N THR A 162 -10.51 -53.80 -23.98
CA THR A 162 -10.36 -55.23 -24.28
C THR A 162 -11.61 -56.04 -23.95
N GLY A 163 -12.60 -55.42 -23.31
CA GLY A 163 -13.78 -56.08 -22.79
C GLY A 163 -13.44 -57.19 -21.80
N GLU A 164 -14.24 -58.25 -21.75
CA GLU A 164 -14.07 -59.34 -20.77
C GLU A 164 -12.75 -60.13 -20.86
N ASN A 165 -11.94 -59.95 -21.91
CA ASN A 165 -10.73 -60.74 -22.12
C ASN A 165 -9.45 -59.96 -21.80
N PRO A 166 -8.88 -60.11 -20.59
CA PRO A 166 -7.63 -59.41 -20.20
C PRO A 166 -6.40 -59.90 -20.99
N LYS A 167 -6.53 -60.99 -21.75
CA LYS A 167 -5.49 -61.51 -22.66
C LYS A 167 -5.56 -60.91 -24.07
N LYS A 168 -6.57 -60.08 -24.37
CA LYS A 168 -6.74 -59.34 -25.64
C LYS A 168 -6.28 -57.88 -25.52
N GLY A 169 -5.29 -57.60 -24.65
CA GLY A 169 -4.53 -56.33 -24.64
C GLY A 169 -4.01 -55.95 -26.03
N LEU A 170 -3.57 -54.70 -26.20
CA LEU A 170 -3.06 -54.09 -27.44
C LEU A 170 -2.78 -55.14 -28.54
N THR A 171 -3.76 -55.35 -29.43
CA THR A 171 -3.70 -56.40 -30.46
C THR A 171 -3.18 -55.85 -31.77
N TYR A 172 -2.47 -56.68 -32.55
CA TYR A 172 -2.14 -56.36 -33.93
C TYR A 172 -3.42 -56.33 -34.78
N GLY A 173 -3.88 -55.14 -35.17
CA GLY A 173 -5.01 -54.97 -36.11
C GLY A 173 -4.57 -55.21 -37.56
N ILE A 174 -5.49 -55.62 -38.44
CA ILE A 174 -5.24 -55.66 -39.89
C ILE A 174 -5.43 -54.24 -40.44
N GLY A 175 -4.39 -53.63 -41.01
CA GLY A 175 -4.43 -52.24 -41.50
C GLY A 175 -4.23 -51.17 -40.42
N ASN A 176 -4.62 -49.91 -40.70
CA ASN A 176 -4.42 -48.75 -39.82
C ASN A 176 -5.36 -48.70 -38.58
N GLU A 177 -6.10 -49.77 -38.31
CA GLU A 177 -7.25 -49.76 -37.39
C GLU A 177 -6.94 -50.28 -35.97
N GLY A 178 -5.76 -50.85 -35.73
CA GLY A 178 -5.38 -51.41 -34.42
C GLY A 178 -4.97 -50.36 -33.37
N GLY A 179 -5.14 -50.66 -32.08
CA GLY A 179 -4.72 -49.78 -30.98
C GLY A 179 -3.23 -49.50 -30.90
N MET A 180 -2.38 -50.41 -31.44
CA MET A 180 -0.95 -50.16 -31.59
C MET A 180 -0.67 -48.94 -32.49
N ASN A 181 -1.48 -48.74 -33.52
CA ASN A 181 -1.30 -47.64 -34.46
C ASN A 181 -1.60 -46.29 -33.79
N SER A 182 -2.66 -46.19 -33.00
CA SER A 182 -2.96 -44.98 -32.21
C SER A 182 -1.86 -44.68 -31.21
N ASN A 183 -1.43 -45.67 -30.40
CA ASN A 183 -0.32 -45.45 -29.45
C ASN A 183 0.94 -44.93 -30.16
N LYS A 184 1.26 -45.48 -31.33
CA LYS A 184 2.39 -45.02 -32.13
C LYS A 184 2.20 -43.57 -32.61
N LEU A 185 1.00 -43.19 -33.05
CA LEU A 185 0.69 -41.84 -33.49
C LEU A 185 0.75 -40.84 -32.32
N SER A 186 0.22 -41.18 -31.15
CA SER A 186 0.30 -40.34 -29.95
C SER A 186 1.74 -40.18 -29.49
N ILE A 187 2.53 -41.26 -29.41
CA ILE A 187 3.96 -41.21 -29.06
C ILE A 187 4.74 -40.34 -30.06
N ASN A 188 4.43 -40.43 -31.35
CA ASN A 188 5.05 -39.60 -32.38
C ASN A 188 4.71 -38.12 -32.19
N LEU A 189 3.45 -37.80 -31.88
CA LEU A 189 3.01 -36.43 -31.61
C LEU A 189 3.73 -35.83 -30.39
N ILE A 190 3.76 -36.56 -29.26
CA ILE A 190 4.48 -36.10 -28.07
C ILE A 190 5.98 -35.96 -28.35
N THR A 191 6.56 -36.88 -29.13
CA THR A 191 7.96 -36.79 -29.58
C THR A 191 8.20 -35.54 -30.44
N GLU A 192 7.27 -35.19 -31.31
CA GLU A 192 7.33 -33.99 -32.13
C GLU A 192 7.32 -32.72 -31.27
N TYR A 193 6.37 -32.57 -30.34
CA TYR A 193 6.33 -31.43 -29.42
C TYR A 193 7.60 -31.34 -28.55
N ARG A 194 8.06 -32.47 -28.01
CA ARG A 194 9.31 -32.54 -27.25
C ARG A 194 10.52 -32.09 -28.09
N ASN A 195 10.65 -32.57 -29.33
CA ASN A 195 11.78 -32.20 -30.19
C ASN A 195 11.72 -30.72 -30.60
N ASN A 196 10.51 -30.18 -30.76
CA ASN A 196 10.29 -28.77 -31.07
C ASN A 196 10.72 -27.82 -29.94
N LEU A 197 10.90 -28.29 -28.70
CA LEU A 197 11.41 -27.48 -27.59
C LEU A 197 12.75 -26.78 -27.93
N SER A 198 13.59 -27.44 -28.72
CA SER A 198 14.87 -26.88 -29.19
C SER A 198 14.71 -25.61 -30.03
N LYS A 199 13.58 -25.46 -30.76
CA LYS A 199 13.26 -24.25 -31.54
C LYS A 199 13.10 -23.02 -30.66
N TYR A 200 12.70 -23.21 -29.40
CA TYR A 200 12.51 -22.15 -28.41
C TYR A 200 13.71 -22.02 -27.45
N GLY A 201 14.86 -22.62 -27.79
CA GLY A 201 16.09 -22.55 -26.99
C GLY A 201 16.15 -23.49 -25.79
N ILE A 202 15.18 -24.41 -25.65
CA ILE A 202 15.15 -25.42 -24.59
C ILE A 202 15.90 -26.66 -25.08
N THR A 203 17.13 -26.85 -24.61
CA THR A 203 18.05 -27.88 -25.11
C THR A 203 18.35 -28.98 -24.10
N ASP A 204 17.99 -28.81 -22.83
CA ASP A 204 18.28 -29.74 -21.73
C ASP A 204 17.20 -30.82 -21.55
N VAL A 205 16.63 -31.28 -22.65
CA VAL A 205 15.56 -32.29 -22.64
C VAL A 205 16.15 -33.67 -22.34
N SER A 206 15.70 -34.28 -21.25
CA SER A 206 16.15 -35.59 -20.77
C SER A 206 15.01 -36.61 -20.78
N LEU A 207 15.19 -37.69 -21.53
CA LEU A 207 14.27 -38.83 -21.50
C LEU A 207 14.52 -39.67 -20.25
N ILE A 208 13.44 -40.10 -19.61
CA ILE A 208 13.46 -40.99 -18.46
C ILE A 208 13.02 -42.36 -18.95
N THR A 209 13.97 -43.27 -19.09
CA THR A 209 13.76 -44.62 -19.63
C THR A 209 14.48 -45.65 -18.78
N ASP A 210 13.97 -46.88 -18.77
CA ASP A 210 14.63 -48.01 -18.11
C ASP A 210 15.85 -48.57 -18.89
N GLY A 211 16.20 -47.97 -20.03
CA GLY A 211 17.30 -48.41 -20.91
C GLY A 211 17.03 -49.70 -21.68
N THR A 212 15.83 -50.28 -21.59
CA THR A 212 15.45 -51.49 -22.32
C THR A 212 15.06 -51.16 -23.77
N LYS A 213 14.98 -52.21 -24.61
CA LYS A 213 14.46 -52.10 -25.98
C LYS A 213 12.92 -52.16 -26.04
N HIS A 214 12.24 -52.14 -24.89
CA HIS A 214 10.79 -52.16 -24.84
C HIS A 214 10.23 -50.81 -25.30
N THR A 215 9.05 -50.84 -25.92
CA THR A 215 8.30 -49.64 -26.25
C THR A 215 7.88 -48.96 -24.94
N GLN A 216 8.24 -47.68 -24.81
CA GLN A 216 7.95 -46.81 -23.67
C GLN A 216 7.32 -45.51 -24.17
N PHE A 217 6.49 -44.91 -23.33
CA PHE A 217 5.88 -43.62 -23.62
C PHE A 217 6.83 -42.44 -23.39
N ASN A 218 8.10 -42.75 -23.05
CA ASN A 218 9.23 -41.81 -22.99
C ASN A 218 8.90 -40.55 -22.17
N PRO A 219 8.52 -40.68 -20.89
CA PRO A 219 8.38 -39.52 -20.02
C PRO A 219 9.71 -38.76 -19.99
N TYR A 220 9.65 -37.46 -19.78
CA TYR A 220 10.82 -36.60 -19.96
C TYR A 220 10.80 -35.41 -19.02
N SER A 221 11.97 -34.79 -18.90
CA SER A 221 12.16 -33.56 -18.15
C SER A 221 12.93 -32.54 -18.97
N PHE A 222 12.69 -31.26 -18.72
CA PHE A 222 13.41 -30.14 -19.31
C PHE A 222 13.37 -28.94 -18.34
N THR A 223 14.22 -27.94 -18.56
CA THR A 223 14.21 -26.71 -17.78
C THR A 223 13.75 -25.55 -18.63
N PHE A 224 12.85 -24.73 -18.09
CA PHE A 224 12.46 -23.46 -18.71
C PHE A 224 12.58 -22.35 -17.67
N ASN A 225 13.32 -21.29 -18.03
CA ASN A 225 13.58 -20.13 -17.17
C ASN A 225 14.05 -20.45 -15.74
N GLY A 226 14.71 -21.60 -15.52
CA GLY A 226 15.25 -22.03 -14.22
C GLY A 226 14.34 -22.99 -13.43
N VAL A 227 13.13 -23.26 -13.90
CA VAL A 227 12.22 -24.26 -13.30
C VAL A 227 12.27 -25.55 -14.12
N ARG A 228 12.40 -26.69 -13.42
CA ARG A 228 12.42 -28.00 -14.06
C ARG A 228 11.01 -28.58 -14.16
N PHE A 229 10.63 -28.97 -15.36
CA PHE A 229 9.34 -29.60 -15.65
C PHE A 229 9.55 -31.11 -15.78
N TYR A 230 8.64 -31.88 -15.20
CA TYR A 230 8.62 -33.35 -15.24
C TYR A 230 7.30 -33.80 -15.88
N VAL A 231 7.37 -34.35 -17.09
CA VAL A 231 6.22 -34.75 -17.90
C VAL A 231 6.06 -36.27 -17.89
N GLY A 232 5.09 -36.74 -17.11
CA GLY A 232 4.86 -38.16 -16.81
C GLY A 232 4.04 -38.93 -17.83
N GLN A 233 3.59 -38.29 -18.92
CA GLN A 233 2.60 -38.86 -19.84
C GLN A 233 1.24 -39.08 -19.14
N THR A 234 0.59 -40.22 -19.37
CA THR A 234 -0.67 -40.54 -18.67
C THR A 234 -0.44 -40.63 -17.16
N TYR A 235 0.64 -41.30 -16.74
CA TYR A 235 1.16 -41.32 -15.38
C TYR A 235 2.53 -42.03 -15.32
N TRP A 236 3.31 -41.75 -14.28
CA TRP A 236 4.71 -42.21 -14.17
C TRP A 236 4.92 -43.73 -14.06
N PHE A 237 3.90 -44.49 -13.66
CA PHE A 237 3.98 -45.94 -13.47
C PHE A 237 3.47 -46.73 -14.68
N GLN A 238 3.37 -46.07 -15.84
CA GLN A 238 2.95 -46.71 -17.07
C GLN A 238 3.92 -47.82 -17.49
N LYS A 239 3.38 -49.01 -17.79
CA LYS A 239 4.16 -50.22 -18.08
C LYS A 239 4.84 -50.13 -19.46
N PRO A 240 6.15 -50.41 -19.57
CA PRO A 240 6.79 -50.72 -20.84
C PRO A 240 6.17 -51.97 -21.46
N TYR A 241 6.18 -52.07 -22.79
CA TYR A 241 5.65 -53.24 -23.48
C TYR A 241 6.47 -53.61 -24.72
N LYS A 242 6.32 -54.86 -25.16
CA LYS A 242 6.77 -55.31 -26.47
C LYS A 242 5.59 -55.32 -27.43
N ASP A 243 5.78 -54.68 -28.59
CA ASP A 243 4.78 -54.65 -29.66
C ASP A 243 4.32 -56.08 -30.03
N PRO A 244 3.00 -56.32 -30.17
CA PRO A 244 2.49 -57.60 -30.63
C PRO A 244 2.91 -57.90 -32.07
N SER A 245 3.17 -59.17 -32.36
CA SER A 245 3.18 -59.69 -33.73
C SER A 245 1.76 -59.98 -34.24
N LEU A 246 1.62 -60.23 -35.55
CA LEU A 246 0.37 -60.60 -36.21
C LEU A 246 -0.42 -61.66 -35.39
N PHE A 247 -1.69 -61.40 -35.09
CA PHE A 247 -2.58 -62.24 -34.27
C PHE A 247 -2.15 -62.47 -32.80
N SER A 248 -1.31 -61.61 -32.24
CA SER A 248 -0.92 -61.64 -30.82
C SER A 248 -1.27 -60.35 -30.08
N SER A 249 -1.13 -60.39 -28.75
CA SER A 249 -1.27 -59.24 -27.84
C SER A 249 0.10 -58.81 -27.29
N ALA A 250 0.21 -57.54 -26.90
CA ALA A 250 1.44 -57.00 -26.32
C ALA A 250 1.84 -57.77 -25.05
N THR A 251 3.15 -57.87 -24.83
CA THR A 251 3.71 -58.37 -23.57
C THR A 251 4.15 -57.18 -22.72
N TYR A 252 3.61 -57.05 -21.52
CA TYR A 252 3.91 -55.95 -20.61
C TYR A 252 5.03 -56.30 -19.64
N TYR A 253 5.78 -55.28 -19.23
CA TYR A 253 6.88 -55.39 -18.29
C TYR A 253 6.67 -54.44 -17.11
N ALA A 254 7.36 -54.75 -16.01
CA ALA A 254 7.37 -53.97 -14.78
C ALA A 254 7.83 -52.52 -15.02
N PRO A 255 7.14 -51.50 -14.47
CA PRO A 255 7.55 -50.10 -14.60
C PRO A 255 8.74 -49.75 -13.68
N ASP A 256 9.18 -50.67 -12.82
CA ASP A 256 10.21 -50.48 -11.79
C ASP A 256 11.52 -49.89 -12.32
N GLY A 257 11.93 -50.29 -13.53
CA GLY A 257 13.12 -49.74 -14.17
C GLY A 257 12.96 -48.25 -14.52
N VAL A 258 11.77 -47.84 -14.96
CA VAL A 258 11.45 -46.44 -15.27
C VAL A 258 11.39 -45.62 -13.98
N ILE A 259 10.78 -46.17 -12.93
CA ILE A 259 10.73 -45.52 -11.61
C ILE A 259 12.13 -45.38 -11.03
N SER A 260 12.98 -46.39 -11.13
CA SER A 260 14.38 -46.32 -10.69
C SER A 260 15.16 -45.26 -11.49
N ALA A 261 14.94 -45.18 -12.80
CA ALA A 261 15.56 -44.14 -13.63
C ALA A 261 15.09 -42.73 -13.24
N LEU A 262 13.79 -42.55 -12.97
CA LEU A 262 13.23 -41.31 -12.45
C LEU A 262 13.86 -40.91 -11.11
N GLU A 263 13.97 -41.83 -10.16
CA GLU A 263 14.58 -41.57 -8.85
C GLU A 263 16.05 -41.13 -8.95
N ASN A 264 16.81 -41.83 -9.79
CA ASN A 264 18.20 -41.48 -10.05
C ASN A 264 18.30 -40.10 -10.71
N PHE A 265 17.43 -39.80 -11.67
CA PHE A 265 17.39 -38.50 -12.34
C PHE A 265 17.04 -37.38 -11.36
N VAL A 266 16.01 -37.56 -10.53
CA VAL A 266 15.57 -36.60 -9.51
C VAL A 266 16.66 -36.34 -8.47
N SER A 267 17.38 -37.39 -8.05
CA SER A 267 18.46 -37.24 -7.08
C SER A 267 19.56 -36.28 -7.57
N ASN A 268 19.83 -36.27 -8.88
CA ASN A 268 20.79 -35.38 -9.53
C ASN A 268 20.27 -33.94 -9.75
N HIS A 269 18.97 -33.69 -9.56
CA HIS A 269 18.33 -32.38 -9.78
C HIS A 269 17.49 -31.91 -8.58
N SER A 270 17.73 -32.47 -7.39
CA SER A 270 16.96 -32.24 -6.16
C SER A 270 16.94 -30.78 -5.69
N THR A 271 17.96 -30.00 -6.06
CA THR A 271 18.08 -28.58 -5.69
C THR A 271 17.27 -27.64 -6.57
N GLU A 272 16.73 -28.11 -7.69
CA GLU A 272 16.01 -27.28 -8.67
C GLU A 272 14.52 -27.21 -8.32
N PRO A 273 13.89 -26.03 -8.47
CA PRO A 273 12.46 -25.91 -8.27
C PRO A 273 11.72 -26.67 -9.37
N SER A 274 10.65 -27.37 -9.00
CA SER A 274 10.07 -28.37 -9.89
C SER A 274 8.56 -28.24 -10.10
N VAL A 275 8.14 -28.51 -11.32
CA VAL A 275 6.73 -28.66 -11.70
C VAL A 275 6.55 -30.05 -12.27
N TRP A 276 5.57 -30.76 -11.74
CA TRP A 276 5.25 -32.13 -12.10
C TRP A 276 3.91 -32.16 -12.79
N MET A 277 3.77 -33.04 -13.78
CA MET A 277 2.50 -33.21 -14.46
C MET A 277 2.33 -34.64 -14.97
N GLN A 278 1.09 -35.10 -14.89
CA GLN A 278 0.58 -36.29 -15.56
C GLN A 278 -0.93 -36.14 -15.69
N HIS A 279 -1.57 -36.96 -16.52
CA HIS A 279 -3.01 -36.88 -16.69
C HIS A 279 -3.79 -37.24 -15.41
N TYR A 280 -3.43 -38.33 -14.71
CA TYR A 280 -4.20 -38.79 -13.54
C TYR A 280 -3.89 -38.01 -12.24
N PRO A 281 -4.91 -37.54 -11.50
CA PRO A 281 -4.71 -36.74 -10.27
C PRO A 281 -4.38 -37.59 -9.03
N PHE A 282 -3.93 -36.90 -7.97
CA PHE A 282 -3.71 -37.40 -6.61
C PHE A 282 -4.99 -37.38 -5.74
N LEU A 283 -6.15 -37.72 -6.30
CA LEU A 283 -7.41 -37.80 -5.54
C LEU A 283 -7.49 -39.09 -4.70
N ALA A 284 -7.92 -38.99 -3.45
CA ALA A 284 -8.13 -40.14 -2.57
C ALA A 284 -9.61 -40.57 -2.56
N GLY A 285 -9.89 -41.86 -2.79
CA GLY A 285 -11.21 -42.44 -2.54
C GLY A 285 -12.30 -42.24 -3.61
N SER A 286 -11.93 -41.87 -4.84
CA SER A 286 -12.85 -41.75 -6.00
C SER A 286 -12.55 -42.81 -7.08
N ASP A 287 -13.35 -42.83 -8.16
CA ASP A 287 -13.05 -43.57 -9.41
C ASP A 287 -11.64 -43.30 -9.95
N CYS A 288 -10.95 -42.24 -9.50
CA CYS A 288 -9.56 -41.94 -9.83
C CYS A 288 -8.56 -42.99 -9.33
N ASP A 289 -8.81 -43.69 -8.20
CA ASP A 289 -7.91 -44.75 -7.72
C ASP A 289 -7.79 -45.88 -8.74
N ARG A 290 -8.88 -46.19 -9.45
CA ARG A 290 -8.95 -47.22 -10.49
C ARG A 290 -7.88 -47.04 -11.57
N TRP A 291 -7.64 -45.80 -11.98
CA TRP A 291 -6.72 -45.47 -13.07
C TRP A 291 -5.24 -45.66 -12.70
N TRP A 292 -4.94 -45.80 -11.41
CA TRP A 292 -3.62 -46.16 -10.91
C TRP A 292 -3.41 -47.69 -10.79
N LEU A 293 -4.42 -48.52 -11.09
CA LEU A 293 -4.40 -49.96 -10.81
C LEU A 293 -3.91 -50.85 -11.95
N ASP A 294 -3.57 -50.33 -13.12
CA ASP A 294 -3.24 -51.15 -14.31
C ASP A 294 -4.40 -52.10 -14.71
N GLN A 295 -5.65 -51.64 -14.60
CA GLN A 295 -6.83 -52.42 -14.97
C GLN A 295 -7.23 -52.22 -16.43
N ASN A 296 -8.23 -52.95 -16.92
CA ASN A 296 -8.91 -52.67 -18.19
C ASN A 296 -10.29 -52.00 -17.99
N ASP A 297 -11.02 -51.70 -19.07
CA ASP A 297 -12.36 -51.09 -19.09
C ASP A 297 -13.37 -51.82 -18.18
N VAL A 298 -13.26 -53.14 -18.07
CA VAL A 298 -14.10 -53.98 -17.19
C VAL A 298 -13.47 -54.29 -15.83
N GLY A 299 -12.35 -53.65 -15.46
CA GLY A 299 -11.73 -53.76 -14.12
C GLY A 299 -10.80 -54.95 -13.89
N LYS A 300 -10.35 -55.62 -14.95
CA LYS A 300 -9.39 -56.72 -14.87
C LYS A 300 -7.96 -56.21 -15.00
N TYR A 301 -7.07 -56.70 -14.14
CA TYR A 301 -5.66 -56.34 -14.12
C TYR A 301 -4.89 -56.91 -15.31
N ILE A 302 -3.90 -56.15 -15.80
CA ILE A 302 -3.00 -56.62 -16.85
C ILE A 302 -1.62 -56.91 -16.28
N LYS A 303 -1.30 -58.21 -16.32
CA LYS A 303 -0.11 -58.81 -15.74
C LYS A 303 1.19 -58.35 -16.41
N THR A 304 2.20 -58.09 -15.58
CA THR A 304 3.59 -57.93 -16.03
C THR A 304 4.27 -59.29 -16.19
N SER A 305 5.09 -59.43 -17.23
CA SER A 305 5.84 -60.66 -17.52
C SER A 305 6.98 -60.95 -16.54
N ASN A 306 7.47 -59.92 -15.84
CA ASN A 306 8.48 -59.98 -14.80
C ASN A 306 7.91 -59.54 -13.43
N ALA A 307 8.61 -59.92 -12.36
CA ALA A 307 8.31 -59.48 -11.00
C ALA A 307 8.39 -57.95 -10.91
N SER A 308 7.54 -57.36 -10.08
CA SER A 308 7.38 -55.92 -9.99
C SER A 308 6.89 -55.53 -8.60
N ASP A 309 7.49 -54.49 -8.02
CA ASP A 309 7.00 -53.88 -6.80
C ASP A 309 5.77 -53.01 -7.07
N TYR A 310 5.62 -52.50 -8.28
CA TYR A 310 4.58 -51.53 -8.63
C TYR A 310 3.59 -52.04 -9.68
N GLY A 311 3.85 -53.18 -10.31
CA GLY A 311 2.99 -53.84 -11.28
C GLY A 311 2.16 -54.94 -10.64
N THR A 312 1.12 -55.38 -11.33
CA THR A 312 0.23 -56.45 -10.86
C THR A 312 0.69 -57.82 -11.37
N HIS A 313 1.00 -58.75 -10.46
CA HIS A 313 1.63 -60.04 -10.79
C HIS A 313 0.69 -61.27 -10.69
N ASP A 314 -0.39 -61.18 -9.90
CA ASP A 314 -1.25 -62.33 -9.59
C ASP A 314 -2.49 -62.44 -10.50
N ASP A 315 -2.86 -63.67 -10.86
CA ASP A 315 -4.06 -64.02 -11.64
C ASP A 315 -5.34 -63.79 -10.80
N VAL A 316 -5.62 -62.54 -10.43
CA VAL A 316 -6.76 -62.22 -9.56
C VAL A 316 -7.98 -61.90 -10.42
N ALA A 317 -8.92 -62.84 -10.44
CA ALA A 317 -10.15 -62.73 -11.20
C ALA A 317 -11.06 -61.59 -10.74
N VAL A 318 -10.99 -61.19 -9.46
CA VAL A 318 -11.66 -60.01 -8.86
C VAL A 318 -10.87 -59.60 -7.61
N TYR A 319 -10.23 -58.43 -7.62
CA TYR A 319 -9.46 -57.92 -6.48
C TYR A 319 -10.39 -57.10 -5.57
N THR A 320 -10.40 -57.36 -4.27
CA THR A 320 -11.29 -56.64 -3.33
C THR A 320 -10.90 -55.15 -3.23
N GLU A 321 -11.88 -54.29 -2.98
CA GLU A 321 -11.72 -52.82 -2.91
C GLU A 321 -10.58 -52.37 -1.97
N ALA A 322 -10.37 -53.07 -0.85
CA ALA A 322 -9.33 -52.74 0.14
C ALA A 322 -7.90 -52.93 -0.41
N SER A 323 -7.67 -54.05 -1.11
CA SER A 323 -6.37 -54.38 -1.72
C SER A 323 -6.07 -53.57 -2.99
N ALA A 324 -7.11 -53.23 -3.78
CA ALA A 324 -7.00 -52.33 -4.92
C ALA A 324 -6.53 -50.94 -4.45
N LYS A 325 -7.20 -50.37 -3.44
CA LYS A 325 -6.79 -49.09 -2.83
C LYS A 325 -5.35 -49.12 -2.31
N ALA A 326 -4.87 -50.26 -1.77
CA ALA A 326 -3.49 -50.40 -1.31
C ALA A 326 -2.45 -50.30 -2.44
N VAL A 327 -2.74 -50.83 -3.64
CA VAL A 327 -1.83 -50.75 -4.80
C VAL A 327 -1.77 -49.33 -5.38
N ALA A 328 -2.93 -48.71 -5.60
CA ALA A 328 -2.98 -47.30 -6.02
C ALA A 328 -2.26 -46.40 -5.01
N LYS A 329 -2.51 -46.62 -3.71
CA LYS A 329 -1.81 -45.92 -2.64
C LYS A 329 -0.31 -46.15 -2.68
N LYS A 330 0.17 -47.38 -2.90
CA LYS A 330 1.61 -47.69 -3.01
C LYS A 330 2.28 -46.87 -4.11
N LYS A 331 1.66 -46.78 -5.30
CA LYS A 331 2.17 -45.96 -6.41
C LYS A 331 2.12 -44.47 -6.11
N LYS A 332 1.01 -43.97 -5.57
CA LYS A 332 0.86 -42.55 -5.18
C LYS A 332 1.85 -42.16 -4.09
N ASP A 333 2.01 -42.97 -3.06
CA ASP A 333 3.00 -42.78 -1.99
C ASP A 333 4.41 -42.72 -2.58
N LYS A 334 4.75 -43.67 -3.47
CA LYS A 334 6.06 -43.69 -4.11
C LYS A 334 6.28 -42.45 -4.98
N LEU A 335 5.30 -42.04 -5.78
CA LEU A 335 5.43 -40.83 -6.58
C LEU A 335 5.61 -39.59 -5.69
N ALA A 336 4.78 -39.45 -4.66
CA ALA A 336 4.87 -38.33 -3.72
C ALA A 336 6.21 -38.32 -2.97
N GLU A 337 6.77 -39.49 -2.64
CA GLU A 337 8.13 -39.60 -2.10
C GLU A 337 9.18 -39.05 -3.08
N ILE A 338 9.07 -39.39 -4.36
CA ILE A 338 10.00 -38.92 -5.41
C ILE A 338 9.85 -37.42 -5.63
N ILE A 339 8.62 -36.93 -5.76
CA ILE A 339 8.29 -35.51 -5.90
C ILE A 339 8.80 -34.74 -4.67
N GLY A 340 8.65 -35.28 -3.47
CA GLY A 340 9.11 -34.64 -2.24
C GLY A 340 10.63 -34.49 -2.14
N LYS A 341 11.42 -35.14 -3.00
CA LYS A 341 12.89 -34.98 -3.07
C LYS A 341 13.33 -33.74 -3.86
N THR A 342 12.42 -33.09 -4.60
CA THR A 342 12.73 -31.87 -5.36
C THR A 342 12.35 -30.61 -4.59
N ARG A 343 12.85 -29.45 -5.03
CA ARG A 343 12.57 -28.16 -4.38
C ARG A 343 11.20 -27.63 -4.80
N ASN A 344 10.43 -27.13 -3.83
CA ASN A 344 9.11 -26.50 -3.99
C ASN A 344 8.22 -27.16 -5.08
N PRO A 345 7.91 -28.46 -4.96
CA PRO A 345 7.19 -29.19 -5.99
C PRO A 345 5.71 -28.80 -6.04
N VAL A 346 5.20 -28.60 -7.26
CA VAL A 346 3.76 -28.49 -7.53
C VAL A 346 3.37 -29.45 -8.65
N HIS A 347 2.23 -30.09 -8.52
CA HIS A 347 1.70 -31.06 -9.47
C HIS A 347 0.49 -30.51 -10.23
N PHE A 348 0.38 -30.83 -11.53
CA PHE A 348 -0.77 -30.50 -12.38
C PHE A 348 -1.32 -31.77 -13.04
N SER A 349 -2.65 -31.84 -13.17
CA SER A 349 -3.38 -33.01 -13.69
C SER A 349 -4.67 -32.65 -14.44
N GLY A 350 -5.32 -33.66 -15.03
CA GLY A 350 -6.59 -33.57 -15.77
C GLY A 350 -7.61 -34.63 -15.34
N HIS A 351 -8.26 -35.30 -16.29
CA HIS A 351 -9.09 -36.51 -16.13
C HIS A 351 -10.47 -36.32 -15.47
N THR A 352 -10.60 -35.38 -14.52
CA THR A 352 -11.85 -35.21 -13.76
C THR A 352 -12.84 -34.27 -14.41
N HIS A 353 -12.42 -33.60 -15.49
CA HIS A 353 -13.17 -32.59 -16.24
C HIS A 353 -13.63 -31.38 -15.39
N GLN A 354 -13.20 -31.29 -14.13
CA GLN A 354 -13.55 -30.23 -13.20
C GLN A 354 -12.31 -29.68 -12.51
N PHE A 355 -12.37 -28.40 -12.12
CA PHE A 355 -11.31 -27.79 -11.35
C PHE A 355 -11.27 -28.38 -9.95
N SER A 356 -10.10 -28.85 -9.53
CA SER A 356 -9.91 -29.23 -8.14
C SER A 356 -8.48 -28.97 -7.68
N VAL A 357 -8.35 -28.66 -6.39
CA VAL A 357 -7.05 -28.47 -5.74
C VAL A 357 -6.95 -29.45 -4.60
N ASN A 358 -6.07 -30.42 -4.77
CA ASN A 358 -5.91 -31.54 -3.86
C ASN A 358 -4.55 -31.47 -3.17
N THR A 359 -4.42 -32.16 -2.04
CA THR A 359 -3.12 -32.31 -1.37
C THR A 359 -2.94 -33.76 -0.95
N TYR A 360 -1.84 -34.35 -1.37
CA TYR A 360 -1.49 -35.75 -1.08
C TYR A 360 -0.05 -35.83 -0.58
N ASN A 361 0.15 -36.33 0.64
CA ASN A 361 1.47 -36.38 1.31
C ASN A 361 2.27 -35.06 1.22
N GLY A 362 1.58 -33.92 1.33
CA GLY A 362 2.18 -32.58 1.26
C GLY A 362 2.41 -32.04 -0.16
N ILE A 363 2.14 -32.83 -1.21
CA ILE A 363 2.20 -32.38 -2.60
C ILE A 363 0.85 -31.77 -2.98
N LYS A 364 0.88 -30.54 -3.48
CA LYS A 364 -0.30 -29.84 -3.99
C LYS A 364 -0.52 -30.21 -5.47
N ASP A 365 -1.72 -30.69 -5.78
CA ASP A 365 -2.13 -31.12 -7.13
C ASP A 365 -3.27 -30.23 -7.62
N TYR A 366 -3.06 -29.57 -8.76
CA TYR A 366 -4.04 -28.74 -9.44
C TYR A 366 -4.60 -29.49 -10.64
N THR A 367 -5.84 -29.94 -10.53
CA THR A 367 -6.54 -30.65 -11.59
C THR A 367 -7.33 -29.67 -12.43
N THR A 368 -6.99 -29.59 -13.72
CA THR A 368 -7.58 -28.66 -14.68
C THR A 368 -8.90 -29.23 -15.22
N ALA A 369 -9.91 -28.37 -15.38
CA ALA A 369 -11.19 -28.77 -15.96
C ALA A 369 -11.12 -28.96 -17.50
N ALA A 370 -12.08 -29.69 -18.06
CA ALA A 370 -12.17 -29.91 -19.50
C ALA A 370 -12.57 -28.62 -20.23
N SER A 371 -11.88 -28.34 -21.34
CA SER A 371 -12.07 -27.10 -22.10
C SER A 371 -13.39 -27.03 -22.87
N GLY A 372 -14.03 -28.18 -23.15
CA GLY A 372 -15.30 -28.26 -23.88
C GLY A 372 -16.53 -28.41 -22.99
N TYR A 373 -16.33 -28.78 -21.72
CA TYR A 373 -17.43 -29.03 -20.80
C TYR A 373 -18.27 -27.79 -20.54
N ALA A 374 -19.59 -27.93 -20.60
CA ALA A 374 -20.54 -26.81 -20.60
C ALA A 374 -20.36 -25.84 -19.41
N ALA A 375 -19.99 -26.34 -18.23
CA ALA A 375 -19.79 -25.51 -17.03
C ALA A 375 -18.38 -24.89 -16.92
N SER A 376 -17.43 -25.32 -17.76
CA SER A 376 -16.01 -24.93 -17.68
C SER A 376 -15.39 -24.65 -19.05
N LYS A 377 -16.20 -24.15 -20.00
CA LYS A 377 -15.72 -23.85 -21.36
C LYS A 377 -14.50 -22.91 -21.34
N GLY A 378 -13.45 -23.30 -22.06
CA GLY A 378 -12.18 -22.58 -22.11
C GLY A 378 -11.38 -22.61 -20.82
N ALA A 379 -11.61 -23.58 -19.94
CA ALA A 379 -10.92 -23.71 -18.66
C ALA A 379 -9.40 -23.81 -18.80
N ALA A 380 -8.70 -23.04 -17.95
CA ALA A 380 -7.26 -23.14 -17.77
C ALA A 380 -6.83 -22.75 -16.36
N TYR A 381 -5.60 -23.09 -16.00
CA TYR A 381 -4.85 -22.41 -14.95
C TYR A 381 -3.78 -21.51 -15.57
N ILE A 382 -3.70 -20.26 -15.11
CA ILE A 382 -2.51 -19.42 -15.30
C ILE A 382 -1.62 -19.53 -14.05
N VAL A 383 -0.32 -19.64 -14.25
CA VAL A 383 0.62 -19.98 -13.18
C VAL A 383 1.81 -19.05 -13.21
N LEU A 384 1.95 -18.23 -12.16
CA LEU A 384 3.12 -17.38 -11.97
C LEU A 384 4.28 -18.24 -11.46
N MET A 385 5.40 -18.17 -12.16
CA MET A 385 6.61 -18.88 -11.82
C MET A 385 7.80 -17.93 -11.69
N LYS A 386 8.78 -18.31 -10.86
CA LYS A 386 10.08 -17.63 -10.75
C LYS A 386 11.20 -18.65 -10.82
N GLY A 387 12.21 -18.39 -11.66
CA GLY A 387 13.27 -19.36 -11.95
C GLY A 387 13.99 -19.99 -10.75
N ASN A 388 14.12 -19.31 -9.62
CA ASN A 388 14.73 -19.86 -8.41
C ASN A 388 13.70 -20.32 -7.35
N LYS A 389 12.41 -19.97 -7.46
CA LYS A 389 11.38 -20.37 -6.49
C LYS A 389 10.49 -21.49 -7.01
N GLY A 390 10.28 -21.61 -8.31
CA GLY A 390 9.27 -22.51 -8.90
C GLY A 390 7.92 -21.81 -9.01
N VAL A 391 6.84 -22.52 -8.72
CA VAL A 391 5.48 -21.96 -8.68
C VAL A 391 5.35 -20.99 -7.51
N VAL A 392 4.90 -19.78 -7.83
CA VAL A 392 4.62 -18.71 -6.87
C VAL A 392 3.12 -18.64 -6.60
N GLU A 393 2.32 -18.68 -7.65
CA GLU A 393 0.86 -18.57 -7.56
C GLU A 393 0.17 -19.28 -8.73
N VAL A 394 -1.04 -19.80 -8.49
CA VAL A 394 -1.89 -20.47 -9.49
C VAL A 394 -3.27 -19.83 -9.45
N LYS A 395 -3.80 -19.46 -10.61
CA LYS A 395 -5.14 -18.85 -10.76
C LYS A 395 -5.97 -19.61 -11.78
N GLN A 396 -7.19 -19.94 -11.40
CA GLN A 396 -8.20 -20.53 -12.27
C GLN A 396 -8.76 -19.45 -13.20
N VAL A 397 -8.88 -19.76 -14.51
CA VAL A 397 -9.45 -18.85 -15.50
C VAL A 397 -10.32 -19.61 -16.51
N LEU A 398 -11.22 -18.88 -17.18
CA LEU A 398 -12.01 -19.38 -18.30
C LEU A 398 -11.79 -18.46 -19.51
N PHE A 399 -11.33 -19.02 -20.63
CA PHE A 399 -11.14 -18.35 -21.91
C PHE A 399 -12.37 -18.61 -22.81
N LEU A 400 -13.47 -17.88 -22.61
CA LEU A 400 -14.74 -18.13 -23.30
C LEU A 400 -14.81 -17.51 -24.72
N SER A 401 -15.53 -18.16 -25.65
CA SER A 401 -15.62 -17.80 -27.08
C SER A 401 -16.56 -16.63 -27.39
N ASP A 402 -17.55 -16.35 -26.55
CA ASP A 402 -18.52 -15.24 -26.73
C ASP A 402 -18.36 -14.14 -25.68
N PHE A 403 -17.20 -14.09 -25.01
CA PHE A 403 -16.97 -13.16 -23.93
C PHE A 403 -16.40 -11.82 -24.43
N MET A 404 -17.31 -10.91 -24.75
CA MET A 404 -17.06 -9.47 -24.62
C MET A 404 -16.57 -9.20 -23.18
N SER A 405 -15.43 -8.51 -23.06
CA SER A 405 -14.79 -8.07 -21.81
C SER A 405 -15.68 -8.02 -20.56
N GLY A 406 -15.22 -8.64 -19.46
CA GLY A 406 -15.57 -8.16 -18.12
C GLY A 406 -16.25 -9.11 -17.12
N VAL A 407 -16.16 -10.44 -17.25
CA VAL A 407 -16.52 -11.34 -16.14
C VAL A 407 -15.35 -12.26 -15.87
N THR A 408 -14.54 -11.82 -14.94
CA THR A 408 -13.60 -12.69 -14.25
C THR A 408 -14.14 -12.91 -12.85
N ASP A 409 -13.97 -14.14 -12.38
CA ASP A 409 -13.99 -14.51 -10.96
C ASP A 409 -12.79 -13.86 -10.23
N ARG A 410 -12.68 -12.54 -10.34
CA ARG A 410 -11.66 -11.72 -9.70
C ARG A 410 -12.15 -11.38 -8.29
N LYS A 411 -11.52 -11.96 -7.29
CA LYS A 411 -11.04 -11.08 -6.22
C LYS A 411 -10.23 -9.99 -6.93
N MET A 412 -10.77 -8.79 -7.07
CA MET A 412 -9.97 -7.67 -7.54
C MET A 412 -8.90 -7.44 -6.49
N ASP A 413 -7.65 -7.55 -6.92
CA ASP A 413 -6.55 -6.92 -6.21
C ASP A 413 -6.83 -5.42 -6.24
N LEU A 414 -7.19 -4.88 -5.08
CA LEU A 414 -7.11 -3.44 -4.87
C LEU A 414 -5.66 -3.08 -5.23
N LEU A 415 -5.47 -2.19 -6.21
CA LEU A 415 -4.11 -1.74 -6.51
C LEU A 415 -3.50 -1.26 -5.19
N PRO A 416 -2.27 -1.71 -4.85
CA PRO A 416 -1.58 -1.17 -3.71
C PRO A 416 -1.43 0.34 -3.90
N ASP A 417 -1.49 1.10 -2.81
CA ASP A 417 -1.25 2.56 -2.85
C ASP A 417 0.27 2.85 -2.95
N ASP A 418 0.96 2.15 -3.85
CA ASP A 418 2.37 2.35 -4.12
C ASP A 418 2.59 3.43 -5.18
N ALA A 419 3.77 4.03 -5.18
CA ALA A 419 4.09 5.20 -6.00
C ALA A 419 3.88 4.97 -7.51
N ASN A 420 4.07 3.74 -8.00
CA ASN A 420 3.91 3.42 -9.41
C ASN A 420 2.44 3.26 -9.82
N ALA A 421 1.67 2.54 -9.00
CA ALA A 421 0.24 2.35 -9.21
C ALA A 421 -0.51 3.69 -9.15
N VAL A 422 -0.15 4.54 -8.17
CA VAL A 422 -0.64 5.91 -8.04
C VAL A 422 -0.29 6.72 -9.27
N ALA A 423 0.97 6.73 -9.72
CA ALA A 423 1.40 7.55 -10.86
C ALA A 423 0.67 7.21 -12.16
N VAL A 424 0.56 5.91 -12.49
CA VAL A 424 -0.11 5.46 -13.73
C VAL A 424 -1.60 5.79 -13.70
N LYS A 425 -2.28 5.53 -12.58
CA LYS A 425 -3.71 5.84 -12.46
C LYS A 425 -4.00 7.32 -12.33
N LEU A 426 -3.09 8.10 -11.76
CA LEU A 426 -3.23 9.55 -11.66
C LEU A 426 -3.13 10.19 -13.04
N GLN A 427 -2.18 9.73 -13.86
CA GLN A 427 -2.08 10.13 -15.26
C GLN A 427 -3.40 9.87 -16.02
N GLU A 428 -3.94 8.64 -15.92
CA GLU A 428 -5.21 8.28 -16.55
C GLU A 428 -6.35 9.20 -16.07
N SER A 429 -6.46 9.41 -14.76
CA SER A 429 -7.52 10.22 -14.16
C SER A 429 -7.43 11.68 -14.62
N LEU A 430 -6.23 12.27 -14.64
CA LEU A 430 -6.02 13.65 -15.09
C LEU A 430 -6.27 13.84 -16.60
N SER A 431 -6.04 12.81 -17.41
CA SER A 431 -6.33 12.87 -18.84
C SER A 431 -7.82 13.10 -19.13
N HIS A 432 -8.72 12.57 -18.29
CA HIS A 432 -10.17 12.78 -18.41
C HIS A 432 -10.60 14.23 -18.12
N LEU A 433 -9.81 15.00 -17.37
CA LEU A 433 -10.04 16.43 -17.18
C LEU A 433 -9.58 17.27 -18.38
N GLY A 434 -8.84 16.66 -19.33
CA GLY A 434 -8.20 17.37 -20.44
C GLY A 434 -6.91 18.10 -20.04
N THR A 435 -6.34 17.76 -18.87
CA THR A 435 -5.06 18.32 -18.41
C THR A 435 -3.92 17.77 -19.28
N ASP A 436 -3.07 18.65 -19.83
CA ASP A 436 -1.90 18.21 -20.59
C ASP A 436 -0.82 17.65 -19.64
N VAL A 437 -0.85 16.33 -19.48
CA VAL A 437 0.12 15.55 -18.70
C VAL A 437 1.10 14.78 -19.60
N THR A 438 1.16 15.11 -20.90
CA THR A 438 1.92 14.33 -21.90
C THR A 438 3.42 14.31 -21.59
N ALA A 439 3.96 15.43 -21.11
CA ALA A 439 5.37 15.53 -20.72
C ALA A 439 5.67 14.66 -19.47
N GLN A 440 4.74 14.63 -18.51
CA GLN A 440 4.84 13.84 -17.29
C GLN A 440 4.66 12.34 -17.56
N SER A 441 3.77 11.95 -18.49
CA SER A 441 3.64 10.57 -19.01
C SER A 441 4.96 10.07 -19.57
N LYS A 442 5.60 10.86 -20.44
CA LYS A 442 6.91 10.49 -21.01
C LYS A 442 7.99 10.39 -19.94
N ALA A 443 7.97 11.29 -18.95
CA ALA A 443 8.88 11.23 -17.82
C ALA A 443 8.67 9.95 -16.99
N LEU A 444 7.41 9.56 -16.75
CA LEU A 444 7.03 8.32 -16.06
C LEU A 444 7.43 7.08 -16.86
N GLU A 445 7.23 7.05 -18.18
CA GLU A 445 7.67 5.98 -19.08
C GLU A 445 9.20 5.82 -19.10
N SER A 446 9.93 6.92 -18.87
CA SER A 446 11.39 6.94 -18.79
C SER A 446 11.96 6.78 -17.38
N ALA A 447 11.10 6.71 -16.36
CA ALA A 447 11.50 6.70 -14.95
C ALA A 447 12.25 5.41 -14.62
N GLY A 448 13.49 5.55 -14.15
CA GLY A 448 14.34 4.42 -13.80
C GLY A 448 14.34 4.10 -12.30
N ASN A 449 13.73 4.96 -11.48
CA ASN A 449 13.75 4.90 -10.03
C ASN A 449 12.52 5.58 -9.40
N GLU A 450 12.31 5.35 -8.10
CA GLU A 450 11.16 5.88 -7.33
C GLU A 450 11.17 7.40 -7.17
N ALA A 451 12.34 8.06 -7.20
CA ALA A 451 12.43 9.52 -7.14
C ALA A 451 11.95 10.18 -8.45
N ASP A 452 12.21 9.55 -9.60
CA ASP A 452 11.69 10.00 -10.89
C ASP A 452 10.16 9.88 -10.93
N VAL A 453 9.63 8.77 -10.41
CA VAL A 453 8.18 8.54 -10.26
C VAL A 453 7.58 9.58 -9.33
N THR A 454 8.21 9.84 -8.18
CA THR A 454 7.80 10.88 -7.24
C THR A 454 7.81 12.26 -7.88
N GLY A 455 8.84 12.59 -8.67
CA GLY A 455 8.92 13.85 -9.40
C GLY A 455 7.84 14.01 -10.48
N ALA A 456 7.49 12.91 -11.16
CA ALA A 456 6.39 12.87 -12.11
C ALA A 456 5.03 13.08 -11.41
N VAL A 457 4.80 12.42 -10.28
CA VAL A 457 3.59 12.58 -9.45
C VAL A 457 3.45 14.01 -8.93
N GLN A 458 4.52 14.59 -8.38
CA GLN A 458 4.51 16.00 -7.94
C GLN A 458 4.21 16.97 -9.09
N SER A 459 4.68 16.66 -10.30
CA SER A 459 4.39 17.47 -11.48
C SER A 459 2.93 17.33 -11.94
N MET A 460 2.35 16.14 -11.80
CA MET A 460 0.92 15.88 -12.05
C MET A 460 0.02 16.57 -11.03
N GLU A 461 0.39 16.59 -9.75
CA GLU A 461 -0.32 17.36 -8.72
C GLU A 461 -0.31 18.86 -9.02
N LYS A 462 0.84 19.42 -9.43
CA LYS A 462 0.92 20.83 -9.86
C LYS A 462 0.03 21.14 -11.07
N ALA A 463 -0.07 20.20 -12.02
CA ALA A 463 -0.94 20.35 -13.17
C ALA A 463 -2.42 20.35 -12.75
N PHE A 464 -2.78 19.48 -11.80
CA PHE A 464 -4.11 19.47 -11.20
C PHE A 464 -4.41 20.76 -10.41
N ASP A 465 -3.50 21.23 -9.57
CA ASP A 465 -3.66 22.49 -8.83
C ASP A 465 -3.90 23.66 -9.79
N SER A 466 -3.16 23.68 -10.91
CA SER A 466 -3.33 24.69 -11.96
C SER A 466 -4.72 24.61 -12.59
N TYR A 467 -5.21 23.40 -12.89
CA TYR A 467 -6.58 23.18 -13.36
C TYR A 467 -7.61 23.68 -12.35
N ILE A 468 -7.48 23.30 -11.08
CA ILE A 468 -8.38 23.71 -10.00
C ILE A 468 -8.42 25.23 -9.85
N GLN A 469 -7.27 25.91 -9.92
CA GLN A 469 -7.20 27.37 -9.88
C GLN A 469 -7.92 28.02 -11.06
N GLN A 470 -7.80 27.45 -12.27
CA GLN A 470 -8.53 27.92 -13.44
C GLN A 470 -10.05 27.76 -13.30
N GLN A 471 -10.51 26.75 -12.55
CA GLN A 471 -11.92 26.50 -12.28
C GLN A 471 -12.47 27.24 -11.03
N GLY A 472 -11.66 28.08 -10.37
CA GLY A 472 -12.11 28.88 -9.22
C GLY A 472 -11.72 28.35 -7.83
N GLY A 473 -10.92 27.28 -7.75
CA GLY A 473 -10.18 26.86 -6.56
C GLY A 473 -10.93 26.00 -5.53
N LYS A 474 -12.22 26.23 -5.31
CA LYS A 474 -13.06 25.49 -4.36
C LYS A 474 -14.39 25.10 -5.00
N ASP A 475 -14.95 23.97 -4.56
CA ASP A 475 -16.23 23.45 -5.03
C ASP A 475 -16.22 23.15 -6.55
N VAL A 476 -15.05 22.71 -7.05
CA VAL A 476 -14.85 22.38 -8.45
C VAL A 476 -15.35 20.96 -8.74
N ASP A 477 -16.22 20.82 -9.74
CA ASP A 477 -16.64 19.50 -10.24
C ASP A 477 -15.45 18.80 -10.92
N VAL A 478 -15.04 17.68 -10.33
CA VAL A 478 -13.95 16.82 -10.80
C VAL A 478 -14.44 15.41 -11.06
N THR A 479 -15.75 15.22 -11.31
CA THR A 479 -16.37 13.90 -11.56
C THR A 479 -15.65 13.11 -12.64
N LYS A 480 -15.11 13.79 -13.66
CA LYS A 480 -14.32 13.16 -14.73
C LYS A 480 -13.09 12.41 -14.25
N LEU A 481 -12.53 12.74 -13.08
CA LEU A 481 -11.42 11.95 -12.48
C LEU A 481 -11.83 10.51 -12.20
N LEU A 482 -13.11 10.25 -11.94
CA LEU A 482 -13.63 8.90 -11.76
C LEU A 482 -13.64 8.11 -13.08
N GLY A 483 -13.48 8.77 -14.23
CA GLY A 483 -13.58 8.22 -15.57
C GLY A 483 -15.00 8.38 -16.17
N GLU A 484 -15.31 7.55 -17.16
CA GLU A 484 -16.59 7.61 -17.88
C GLU A 484 -17.74 6.86 -17.16
N ASN A 485 -18.98 7.11 -17.61
CA ASN A 485 -20.19 6.37 -17.24
C ASN A 485 -20.50 6.38 -15.73
N THR A 486 -20.50 7.57 -15.13
CA THR A 486 -20.84 7.79 -13.71
C THR A 486 -22.32 8.12 -13.48
N ASP A 487 -23.03 8.51 -14.55
CA ASP A 487 -24.48 8.76 -14.57
C ASP A 487 -25.27 7.54 -15.06
N PHE A 488 -24.62 6.54 -15.67
CA PHE A 488 -25.26 5.34 -16.22
C PHE A 488 -26.31 5.60 -17.33
N GLU A 489 -26.38 6.82 -17.85
CA GLU A 489 -27.37 7.23 -18.87
C GLU A 489 -26.81 7.20 -20.30
N THR A 490 -25.49 7.38 -20.43
CA THR A 490 -24.81 7.49 -21.72
C THR A 490 -24.23 6.14 -22.16
N GLN A 491 -24.44 5.77 -23.43
CA GLN A 491 -23.79 4.61 -24.10
C GLN A 491 -24.38 3.18 -23.92
N GLN A 492 -25.66 2.96 -23.56
CA GLN A 492 -26.18 1.59 -23.40
C GLN A 492 -27.55 1.31 -24.06
N ASP A 493 -27.65 0.15 -24.72
CA ASP A 493 -28.90 -0.41 -25.24
C ASP A 493 -29.84 -0.83 -24.10
N ASN A 494 -31.14 -0.57 -24.24
CA ASN A 494 -32.14 -0.93 -23.24
C ASN A 494 -32.24 -2.46 -23.07
N ALA A 495 -31.61 -3.00 -22.03
CA ALA A 495 -31.75 -4.41 -21.64
C ALA A 495 -33.08 -4.65 -20.88
N ASN A 496 -34.21 -4.59 -21.59
CA ASN A 496 -35.54 -4.78 -21.01
C ASN A 496 -36.00 -6.25 -20.91
N SER A 497 -35.10 -7.21 -21.14
CA SER A 497 -35.44 -8.64 -21.22
C SER A 497 -34.88 -9.44 -20.05
N GLU A 498 -35.64 -10.41 -19.54
CA GLU A 498 -35.32 -11.24 -18.36
C GLU A 498 -34.21 -12.30 -18.61
N TYR A 499 -33.32 -12.07 -19.58
CA TYR A 499 -32.29 -13.05 -19.98
C TYR A 499 -31.08 -13.05 -19.03
N THR A 500 -30.51 -14.25 -18.86
CA THR A 500 -29.35 -14.73 -18.07
C THR A 500 -28.00 -14.09 -18.45
N GLY A 501 -27.89 -12.76 -18.45
CA GLY A 501 -26.65 -12.05 -18.82
C GLY A 501 -26.16 -11.04 -17.78
N ILE A 502 -24.84 -10.97 -17.62
CA ILE A 502 -24.15 -9.85 -16.94
C ILE A 502 -23.94 -8.77 -18.00
N TYR A 503 -24.48 -7.56 -17.79
CA TYR A 503 -24.24 -6.44 -18.69
C TYR A 503 -23.03 -5.65 -18.19
N PRO A 504 -21.84 -5.81 -18.82
CA PRO A 504 -20.65 -5.07 -18.41
C PRO A 504 -20.93 -3.58 -18.49
N GLN A 505 -20.52 -2.87 -17.45
CA GLN A 505 -20.70 -1.44 -17.34
C GLN A 505 -19.44 -0.76 -17.84
N ALA A 506 -19.53 -0.01 -18.94
CA ALA A 506 -18.38 0.69 -19.51
C ALA A 506 -17.67 1.51 -18.42
N GLY A 507 -16.34 1.41 -18.33
CA GLY A 507 -15.55 2.06 -17.28
C GLY A 507 -15.60 1.42 -15.89
N TRP A 508 -16.48 0.44 -15.63
CA TRP A 508 -16.68 -0.23 -14.34
C TRP A 508 -16.34 -1.71 -14.41
N ASN A 509 -15.70 -2.23 -13.36
CA ASN A 509 -15.45 -3.65 -13.21
C ASN A 509 -16.68 -4.31 -12.59
N SER A 510 -17.14 -5.41 -13.18
CA SER A 510 -18.29 -6.18 -12.72
C SER A 510 -17.83 -7.52 -12.16
N TYR A 511 -18.35 -7.92 -11.01
CA TYR A 511 -18.06 -9.18 -10.34
C TYR A 511 -19.37 -9.89 -9.98
N VAL A 512 -19.50 -11.14 -10.46
CA VAL A 512 -20.63 -12.02 -10.14
C VAL A 512 -20.08 -13.41 -9.89
N GLU A 513 -20.32 -13.95 -8.70
CA GLU A 513 -19.95 -15.31 -8.32
C GLU A 513 -21.11 -16.28 -8.59
N SER A 514 -20.82 -17.44 -9.16
CA SER A 514 -21.83 -18.47 -9.50
C SER A 514 -22.43 -19.12 -8.25
N PHE A 515 -23.72 -19.49 -8.31
CA PHE A 515 -24.43 -20.13 -7.21
C PHE A 515 -24.67 -21.61 -7.49
N SER A 516 -24.84 -22.38 -6.41
CA SER A 516 -24.99 -23.84 -6.43
C SER A 516 -26.28 -24.36 -7.10
N ASN A 517 -27.25 -23.49 -7.41
CA ASN A 517 -28.59 -23.89 -7.80
C ASN A 517 -29.04 -23.27 -9.14
N ALA A 518 -29.40 -24.09 -10.11
CA ALA A 518 -29.72 -23.70 -11.50
C ALA A 518 -30.96 -22.80 -11.66
N GLY A 519 -31.79 -22.66 -10.61
CA GLY A 519 -32.95 -21.77 -10.58
C GLY A 519 -32.63 -20.32 -10.16
N ASN A 520 -31.44 -20.06 -9.65
CA ASN A 520 -31.04 -18.77 -9.11
C ASN A 520 -30.46 -17.88 -10.21
N LYS A 521 -30.87 -16.62 -10.22
CA LYS A 521 -30.66 -15.69 -11.33
C LYS A 521 -30.08 -14.37 -10.80
N LEU A 522 -28.86 -14.03 -11.23
CA LEU A 522 -28.15 -12.79 -10.87
C LEU A 522 -27.88 -11.95 -12.10
N TYR A 523 -28.00 -10.64 -11.93
CA TYR A 523 -27.90 -9.69 -13.02
C TYR A 523 -27.34 -8.36 -12.55
N ILE A 524 -26.59 -7.73 -13.46
CA ILE A 524 -26.22 -6.33 -13.42
C ILE A 524 -26.87 -5.74 -14.67
N LYS A 525 -27.84 -4.84 -14.55
CA LYS A 525 -28.55 -4.26 -15.70
C LYS A 525 -28.92 -2.80 -15.46
N LEU A 526 -29.09 -2.04 -16.52
CA LEU A 526 -29.82 -0.77 -16.44
C LEU A 526 -31.31 -1.04 -16.30
N GLN A 527 -31.96 -0.38 -15.35
CA GLN A 527 -33.41 -0.40 -15.22
C GLN A 527 -33.94 1.02 -15.09
N GLN A 528 -34.99 1.31 -15.86
CA GLN A 528 -35.75 2.54 -15.72
C GLN A 528 -36.38 2.59 -14.31
N SER A 529 -36.20 3.71 -13.63
CA SER A 529 -36.70 3.92 -12.27
C SER A 529 -38.24 3.87 -12.25
N ASP A 530 -38.84 2.84 -11.64
CA ASP A 530 -40.30 2.72 -11.44
C ASP A 530 -40.81 3.57 -10.25
N VAL A 531 -40.18 4.72 -9.99
CA VAL A 531 -40.57 5.59 -8.88
C VAL A 531 -41.72 6.50 -9.30
N LYS A 532 -42.83 6.37 -8.58
CA LYS A 532 -44.03 7.18 -8.76
C LYS A 532 -43.73 8.64 -8.35
N GLY A 533 -43.30 9.48 -9.29
CA GLY A 533 -43.19 10.94 -9.09
C GLY A 533 -41.93 11.63 -9.58
N SER A 534 -40.90 10.90 -10.02
CA SER A 534 -39.82 11.46 -10.85
C SER A 534 -40.21 11.33 -12.33
N SER A 535 -39.76 12.26 -13.17
CA SER A 535 -39.97 12.19 -14.62
C SER A 535 -39.46 10.84 -15.14
N GLN A 536 -40.29 10.18 -15.97
CA GLN A 536 -40.11 8.82 -16.51
C GLN A 536 -38.87 8.62 -17.42
N SER A 537 -37.74 9.30 -17.19
CA SER A 537 -36.60 9.32 -18.12
C SER A 537 -35.25 8.87 -17.53
N SER A 538 -35.10 8.75 -16.21
CA SER A 538 -33.82 8.37 -15.58
C SER A 538 -33.73 6.87 -15.30
N LYS A 539 -32.55 6.29 -15.57
CA LYS A 539 -32.18 4.89 -15.48
C LYS A 539 -31.09 4.72 -14.43
N SER A 540 -31.39 3.92 -13.41
CA SER A 540 -30.39 3.53 -12.42
C SER A 540 -29.73 2.20 -12.80
N LEU A 541 -28.45 2.04 -12.46
CA LEU A 541 -27.79 0.75 -12.53
C LEU A 541 -28.29 -0.16 -11.40
N TYR A 542 -28.66 -1.38 -11.77
CA TYR A 542 -29.39 -2.32 -10.94
C TYR A 542 -28.61 -3.62 -10.75
N LEU A 543 -28.15 -3.88 -9.53
CA LEU A 543 -27.53 -5.14 -9.11
C LEU A 543 -28.61 -5.96 -8.39
N ARG A 544 -29.06 -7.08 -8.95
CA ARG A 544 -30.16 -7.90 -8.40
C ARG A 544 -29.80 -9.36 -8.27
N ALA A 545 -30.37 -10.01 -7.25
CA ALA A 545 -30.45 -11.45 -7.15
C ALA A 545 -31.86 -11.93 -6.75
N LYS A 546 -32.43 -12.87 -7.52
CA LYS A 546 -33.73 -13.49 -7.22
C LYS A 546 -33.54 -14.84 -6.52
N TRP A 547 -34.26 -15.05 -5.39
CA TRP A 547 -34.39 -16.34 -4.66
C TRP A 547 -33.09 -16.92 -4.08
N GLN A 548 -32.36 -16.14 -3.27
CA GLN A 548 -31.00 -16.51 -2.84
C GLN A 548 -30.91 -17.58 -1.73
N ASP A 549 -29.96 -18.50 -1.94
CA ASP A 549 -29.16 -19.20 -0.93
C ASP A 549 -28.03 -18.29 -0.39
N ARG A 550 -27.41 -18.67 0.73
CA ARG A 550 -26.65 -17.76 1.61
C ARG A 550 -25.30 -17.25 1.05
N THR A 551 -24.84 -17.63 -0.14
CA THR A 551 -23.40 -17.64 -0.45
C THR A 551 -22.90 -16.73 -1.59
N GLY A 552 -23.61 -16.52 -2.68
CA GLY A 552 -23.01 -15.84 -3.84
C GLY A 552 -23.09 -14.31 -3.83
N LYS A 553 -22.27 -13.69 -4.68
CA LYS A 553 -21.86 -12.28 -4.60
C LYS A 553 -22.10 -11.55 -5.92
N VAL A 554 -22.62 -10.32 -5.84
CA VAL A 554 -22.75 -9.39 -6.98
C VAL A 554 -22.21 -8.02 -6.58
N GLN A 555 -21.31 -7.48 -7.39
CA GLN A 555 -20.58 -6.25 -7.06
C GLN A 555 -20.11 -5.56 -8.33
N ILE A 556 -20.08 -4.23 -8.30
CA ILE A 556 -19.34 -3.41 -9.27
C ILE A 556 -18.31 -2.57 -8.54
N MET A 557 -17.23 -2.23 -9.25
CA MET A 557 -16.11 -1.48 -8.72
C MET A 557 -15.57 -0.47 -9.75
N LYS A 558 -15.30 0.75 -9.30
CA LYS A 558 -14.56 1.78 -10.05
C LYS A 558 -13.23 2.04 -9.34
N GLN A 559 -12.16 2.08 -10.10
CA GLN A 559 -10.84 2.42 -9.59
C GLN A 559 -10.31 3.64 -10.34
N CYS A 560 -9.82 4.62 -9.60
CA CYS A 560 -9.19 5.84 -10.10
C CYS A 560 -8.09 6.27 -9.12
N ALA A 561 -7.26 7.24 -9.48
CA ALA A 561 -6.38 7.89 -8.51
C ALA A 561 -6.71 9.38 -8.43
N LEU A 562 -6.78 9.89 -7.22
CA LEU A 562 -7.05 11.31 -6.98
C LEU A 562 -5.78 11.98 -6.45
N PRO A 563 -5.52 13.23 -6.85
CA PRO A 563 -4.54 14.10 -6.18
C PRO A 563 -4.84 14.27 -4.68
N ALA A 564 -3.86 14.73 -3.91
CA ALA A 564 -4.10 15.11 -2.52
C ALA A 564 -5.21 16.18 -2.43
N GLY A 565 -6.00 16.12 -1.36
CA GLY A 565 -7.03 17.12 -1.07
C GLY A 565 -8.32 16.55 -0.49
N ILE A 566 -9.31 17.43 -0.35
CA ILE A 566 -10.61 17.14 0.24
C ILE A 566 -11.62 16.99 -0.88
N TYR A 567 -12.37 15.89 -0.86
CA TYR A 567 -13.34 15.56 -1.89
C TYR A 567 -14.71 15.29 -1.26
N LYS A 568 -15.76 15.69 -1.97
CA LYS A 568 -17.14 15.33 -1.67
C LYS A 568 -17.65 14.41 -2.77
N LEU A 569 -17.97 13.17 -2.41
CA LEU A 569 -18.63 12.21 -3.27
C LEU A 569 -20.14 12.29 -3.03
N LYS A 570 -20.91 12.46 -4.10
CA LYS A 570 -22.36 12.30 -4.08
C LYS A 570 -22.77 11.17 -5.00
N TYR A 571 -23.80 10.45 -4.61
CA TYR A 571 -24.33 9.32 -5.37
C TYR A 571 -25.78 9.07 -4.93
N TYR A 572 -26.62 8.62 -5.84
CA TYR A 572 -27.94 8.10 -5.48
C TYR A 572 -27.82 6.61 -5.26
N ALA A 573 -28.32 6.11 -4.14
CA ALA A 573 -28.30 4.68 -3.88
C ALA A 573 -29.54 4.21 -3.12
N SER A 574 -29.87 2.93 -3.29
CA SER A 574 -30.87 2.26 -2.46
C SER A 574 -30.59 0.77 -2.40
N CYS A 575 -31.07 0.13 -1.35
CA CYS A 575 -31.05 -1.31 -1.19
C CYS A 575 -32.44 -1.83 -0.82
N VAL A 576 -32.86 -2.90 -1.48
CA VAL A 576 -34.07 -3.66 -1.13
C VAL A 576 -33.65 -5.05 -0.69
N GLY A 577 -34.27 -5.56 0.37
CA GLY A 577 -34.00 -6.90 0.90
C GLY A 577 -33.09 -6.90 2.14
N ASN A 578 -32.59 -8.08 2.51
CA ASN A 578 -31.70 -8.30 3.64
C ASN A 578 -30.47 -9.09 3.18
N PRO A 579 -29.46 -8.42 2.60
CA PRO A 579 -28.24 -9.09 2.16
C PRO A 579 -27.46 -9.66 3.35
N THR A 580 -26.74 -10.77 3.13
CA THR A 580 -25.86 -11.36 4.17
C THR A 580 -24.65 -10.48 4.45
N GLN A 581 -24.11 -9.82 3.41
CA GLN A 581 -22.98 -8.89 3.53
C GLN A 581 -23.21 -7.66 2.66
N ASN A 582 -22.94 -6.48 3.23
CA ASN A 582 -22.91 -5.22 2.51
C ASN A 582 -21.52 -5.02 1.86
N LEU A 583 -21.50 -4.82 0.54
CA LEU A 583 -20.28 -4.55 -0.24
C LEU A 583 -20.27 -3.13 -0.83
N ASN A 584 -21.04 -2.22 -0.26
CA ASN A 584 -21.04 -0.80 -0.59
C ASN A 584 -19.98 -0.08 0.25
N TYR A 585 -18.83 0.21 -0.36
CA TYR A 585 -17.70 0.83 0.33
C TYR A 585 -16.80 1.58 -0.65
N MET A 586 -15.99 2.47 -0.13
CA MET A 586 -14.81 2.99 -0.80
C MET A 586 -13.54 2.52 -0.10
N VAL A 587 -12.44 2.38 -0.84
CA VAL A 587 -11.11 2.19 -0.28
C VAL A 587 -10.31 3.46 -0.52
N LEU A 588 -9.77 4.05 0.54
CA LEU A 588 -8.96 5.26 0.57
C LEU A 588 -7.61 4.90 1.21
N ASP A 589 -6.48 5.13 0.54
CA ASP A 589 -5.15 4.80 1.10
C ASP A 589 -5.09 3.35 1.64
N GLY A 590 -5.58 2.40 0.82
CA GLY A 590 -5.71 0.99 1.20
C GLY A 590 -6.72 0.66 2.31
N LYS A 591 -7.40 1.65 2.92
CA LYS A 591 -8.35 1.48 4.03
C LYS A 591 -9.80 1.54 3.57
N LYS A 592 -10.60 0.59 4.04
CA LYS A 592 -12.02 0.47 3.70
C LYS A 592 -12.89 1.42 4.53
N GLN A 593 -13.69 2.25 3.87
CA GLN A 593 -14.75 3.08 4.44
C GLN A 593 -16.10 2.65 3.85
N MET A 594 -17.07 2.31 4.71
CA MET A 594 -18.40 1.89 4.25
C MET A 594 -19.18 3.09 3.68
N LEU A 595 -19.92 2.85 2.60
CA LEU A 595 -20.81 3.82 1.98
C LEU A 595 -22.25 3.58 2.47
N THR A 596 -22.94 4.66 2.80
CA THR A 596 -24.34 4.62 3.21
C THR A 596 -25.20 4.25 2.01
N VAL A 597 -26.04 3.23 2.16
CA VAL A 597 -27.05 2.87 1.16
C VAL A 597 -28.37 2.66 1.90
N PRO A 598 -29.36 3.54 1.72
CA PRO A 598 -30.61 3.49 2.45
C PRO A 598 -31.46 2.29 2.03
N ALA A 599 -32.20 1.73 2.99
CA ALA A 599 -33.19 0.70 2.73
C ALA A 599 -34.45 1.31 2.13
N ALA A 600 -34.42 1.59 0.82
CA ALA A 600 -35.47 2.29 0.09
C ALA A 600 -35.81 1.56 -1.22
N SER A 601 -37.04 1.72 -1.70
CA SER A 601 -37.45 1.19 -3.01
C SER A 601 -36.99 2.06 -4.19
N ALA A 602 -36.40 3.21 -3.90
CA ALA A 602 -35.96 4.23 -4.84
C ALA A 602 -34.58 4.73 -4.43
N PRO A 603 -33.64 4.97 -5.37
CA PRO A 603 -32.37 5.61 -5.05
C PRO A 603 -32.58 6.98 -4.39
N GLU A 604 -31.92 7.21 -3.26
CA GLU A 604 -31.92 8.49 -2.55
C GLU A 604 -30.50 9.08 -2.55
N LEU A 605 -30.41 10.42 -2.57
CA LEU A 605 -29.14 11.12 -2.57
C LEU A 605 -28.36 10.84 -1.28
N GLN A 606 -27.13 10.39 -1.44
CA GLN A 606 -26.14 10.21 -0.39
C GLN A 606 -24.94 11.12 -0.64
N GLU A 607 -24.34 11.63 0.44
CA GLU A 607 -23.14 12.45 0.37
C GLU A 607 -22.11 11.95 1.40
N THR A 608 -20.85 11.88 1.00
CA THR A 608 -19.74 11.64 1.92
C THR A 608 -18.57 12.55 1.56
N THR A 609 -17.88 13.07 2.58
CA THR A 609 -16.65 13.85 2.40
C THR A 609 -15.48 13.04 2.91
N PHE A 610 -14.38 13.02 2.16
CA PHE A 610 -13.15 12.33 2.52
C PHE A 610 -11.93 13.19 2.16
N THR A 611 -10.78 12.82 2.71
CA THR A 611 -9.52 13.56 2.49
C THR A 611 -8.41 12.59 2.13
N LEU A 612 -7.54 13.03 1.23
CA LEU A 612 -6.28 12.41 0.88
C LEU A 612 -5.14 13.36 1.23
N ASP A 613 -4.15 12.89 1.98
CA ASP A 613 -2.95 13.63 2.38
C ASP A 613 -1.82 13.55 1.34
N HIS A 614 -1.87 12.55 0.48
CA HIS A 614 -1.07 12.41 -0.73
C HIS A 614 -1.94 11.89 -1.89
N PRO A 615 -1.47 11.92 -3.13
CA PRO A 615 -2.16 11.23 -4.21
C PRO A 615 -2.34 9.76 -3.87
N SER A 616 -3.56 9.25 -4.07
CA SER A 616 -3.90 7.88 -3.71
C SER A 616 -4.86 7.25 -4.70
N VAL A 617 -4.76 5.93 -4.84
CA VAL A 617 -5.75 5.13 -5.54
C VAL A 617 -7.00 5.01 -4.68
N ILE A 618 -8.16 5.31 -5.28
CA ILE A 618 -9.47 5.10 -4.68
C ILE A 618 -10.20 3.99 -5.40
N ASN A 619 -10.85 3.13 -4.63
CA ASN A 619 -11.73 2.08 -5.15
C ASN A 619 -13.15 2.30 -4.65
N LEU A 620 -14.07 2.71 -5.52
CA LEU A 620 -15.50 2.77 -5.21
C LEU A 620 -16.13 1.41 -5.47
N SER A 621 -16.98 0.94 -4.57
CA SER A 621 -17.66 -0.33 -4.71
C SER A 621 -19.10 -0.27 -4.26
N PHE A 622 -19.96 -0.94 -5.04
CA PHE A 622 -21.37 -1.14 -4.74
C PHE A 622 -21.74 -2.60 -4.99
N GLY A 623 -22.50 -3.21 -4.07
CA GLY A 623 -22.88 -4.62 -4.18
C GLY A 623 -23.25 -5.27 -2.86
N PHE A 624 -23.43 -6.59 -2.91
CA PHE A 624 -23.79 -7.40 -1.75
C PHE A 624 -23.45 -8.89 -1.94
N THR A 625 -23.46 -9.63 -0.84
CA THR A 625 -23.38 -11.11 -0.82
C THR A 625 -24.64 -11.69 -0.18
N GLY A 626 -25.25 -12.69 -0.84
CA GLY A 626 -26.33 -13.53 -0.31
C GLY A 626 -27.58 -12.80 0.19
N GLY A 627 -28.53 -13.56 0.76
CA GLY A 627 -29.68 -13.03 1.50
C GLY A 627 -30.62 -14.09 2.07
N LYS A 628 -31.70 -13.67 2.75
CA LYS A 628 -32.66 -14.58 3.41
C LYS A 628 -33.65 -15.15 2.38
N GLY A 629 -33.58 -16.46 2.14
CA GLY A 629 -34.42 -17.16 1.17
C GLY A 629 -35.90 -16.78 1.25
N GLY A 630 -36.45 -16.30 0.14
CA GLY A 630 -37.85 -15.89 -0.01
C GLY A 630 -38.07 -14.44 -0.47
N THR A 631 -37.05 -13.57 -0.41
CA THR A 631 -37.14 -12.14 -0.83
C THR A 631 -36.05 -11.77 -1.84
N GLU A 632 -36.38 -10.93 -2.82
CA GLU A 632 -35.39 -10.35 -3.75
C GLU A 632 -34.44 -9.41 -2.99
N ASN A 633 -33.13 -9.48 -3.30
CA ASN A 633 -32.16 -8.50 -2.82
C ASN A 633 -31.65 -7.69 -4.01
N ASP A 634 -31.57 -6.37 -3.83
CA ASP A 634 -30.95 -5.50 -4.80
C ASP A 634 -30.23 -4.29 -4.20
N VAL A 635 -29.27 -3.81 -4.98
CA VAL A 635 -28.61 -2.52 -4.80
C VAL A 635 -28.78 -1.75 -6.11
N ARG A 636 -29.28 -0.52 -6.00
CA ARG A 636 -29.42 0.39 -7.13
C ARG A 636 -28.52 1.58 -6.91
N ILE A 637 -27.85 2.03 -7.95
CA ILE A 637 -26.99 3.20 -7.89
C ILE A 637 -27.19 4.09 -9.11
N ASP A 638 -26.99 5.38 -8.92
CA ASP A 638 -27.14 6.39 -9.97
C ASP A 638 -26.35 7.67 -9.67
N ASP A 639 -26.14 8.51 -10.69
CA ASP A 639 -25.66 9.89 -10.58
C ASP A 639 -24.46 10.10 -9.63
N ILE A 640 -23.35 9.41 -9.91
CA ILE A 640 -22.13 9.53 -9.10
C ILE A 640 -21.36 10.78 -9.51
N THR A 641 -21.12 11.68 -8.55
CA THR A 641 -20.40 12.94 -8.76
C THR A 641 -19.32 13.15 -7.70
N LEU A 642 -18.24 13.83 -8.09
CA LEU A 642 -17.10 14.11 -7.24
C LEU A 642 -16.76 15.60 -7.31
N THR A 643 -16.71 16.26 -6.16
CA THR A 643 -16.37 17.69 -6.06
C THR A 643 -15.12 17.88 -5.21
N TYR A 644 -14.15 18.65 -5.73
CA TYR A 644 -12.96 19.06 -4.99
C TYR A 644 -13.28 20.24 -4.06
N GLN A 645 -12.89 20.14 -2.79
CA GLN A 645 -13.24 21.08 -1.71
C GLN A 645 -12.02 21.86 -1.16
N GLY A 646 -10.79 21.48 -1.51
CA GLY A 646 -9.55 22.18 -1.11
C GLY A 646 -8.37 21.25 -0.82
N SER A 647 -7.16 21.79 -0.62
CA SER A 647 -5.89 21.04 -0.55
C SER A 647 -5.42 20.66 0.87
N LYS A 648 -6.01 21.21 1.94
CA LYS A 648 -5.70 20.88 3.35
C LYS A 648 -6.93 20.98 4.24
N ILE A 649 -7.03 20.11 5.24
CA ILE A 649 -8.04 20.22 6.30
C ILE A 649 -7.68 21.43 7.15
N ALA A 650 -8.57 22.42 7.19
CA ALA A 650 -8.36 23.58 8.03
C ALA A 650 -8.43 23.17 9.51
N PRO A 651 -7.54 23.69 10.39
CA PRO A 651 -7.71 23.57 11.83
C PRO A 651 -9.12 24.00 12.27
N ASN A 652 -9.69 23.27 13.22
CA ASN A 652 -11.06 23.40 13.71
C ASN A 652 -12.16 22.97 12.72
N THR A 653 -11.84 22.12 11.74
CA THR A 653 -12.86 21.54 10.85
C THR A 653 -13.71 20.55 11.64
N ASP A 654 -15.04 20.68 11.53
CA ASP A 654 -15.98 19.72 12.09
C ASP A 654 -15.93 18.41 11.28
N MET A 655 -15.55 17.33 11.95
CA MET A 655 -15.39 15.99 11.36
C MET A 655 -16.43 15.01 11.91
N THR A 656 -17.48 15.52 12.57
CA THR A 656 -18.49 14.69 13.25
C THR A 656 -19.22 13.76 12.29
N SER A 657 -19.37 14.14 11.02
CA SER A 657 -20.00 13.29 9.99
C SER A 657 -19.24 11.99 9.70
N LEU A 658 -17.97 11.88 10.12
CA LEU A 658 -17.19 10.64 10.00
C LEU A 658 -17.58 9.60 11.07
N ILE A 659 -18.28 10.02 12.13
CA ILE A 659 -18.82 9.13 13.17
C ILE A 659 -20.19 8.63 12.70
N GLN A 660 -20.33 7.32 12.53
CA GLN A 660 -21.61 6.72 12.09
C GLN A 660 -22.60 6.64 13.26
N ASN A 661 -23.88 6.91 12.99
CA ASN A 661 -24.96 6.88 13.98
C ASN A 661 -24.69 7.74 15.24
N VAL A 662 -24.06 8.91 15.07
CA VAL A 662 -23.65 9.82 16.16
C VAL A 662 -24.81 10.34 17.01
N GLY A 663 -26.02 10.40 16.43
CA GLY A 663 -27.26 10.78 17.10
C GLY A 663 -28.05 9.62 17.69
N PHE A 664 -27.57 8.37 17.53
CA PHE A 664 -28.22 7.16 18.00
C PHE A 664 -29.66 6.96 17.47
N THR A 665 -29.90 7.30 16.21
CA THR A 665 -31.22 7.27 15.56
C THR A 665 -31.44 6.05 14.67
N GLU A 666 -30.40 5.32 14.29
CA GLU A 666 -30.46 4.21 13.31
C GLU A 666 -30.88 2.84 13.90
N GLY A 667 -31.39 2.80 15.14
CA GLY A 667 -31.83 1.57 15.81
C GLY A 667 -30.70 0.73 16.44
N THR A 668 -31.02 -0.49 16.89
CA THR A 668 -30.09 -1.38 17.63
C THR A 668 -30.04 -2.81 17.11
N THR A 669 -28.88 -3.46 17.31
CA THR A 669 -28.73 -4.92 17.22
C THR A 669 -28.82 -5.57 18.60
N SER A 670 -29.48 -6.73 18.67
CA SER A 670 -29.66 -7.50 19.90
C SER A 670 -28.57 -8.55 20.08
N ARG A 671 -27.89 -8.58 21.24
CA ARG A 671 -26.97 -9.66 21.63
C ARG A 671 -27.41 -10.33 22.93
N PRO A 672 -27.46 -11.67 23.00
CA PRO A 672 -27.81 -12.38 24.23
C PRO A 672 -26.72 -12.23 25.29
N VAL A 673 -27.15 -12.06 26.54
CA VAL A 673 -26.29 -11.91 27.72
C VAL A 673 -25.88 -13.30 28.21
N GLN A 674 -24.58 -13.59 28.31
CA GLN A 674 -24.11 -14.86 28.87
C GLN A 674 -24.59 -15.00 30.33
N GLY A 675 -25.24 -16.15 30.63
CA GLY A 675 -25.50 -16.60 31.99
C GLY A 675 -26.72 -16.01 32.74
N SER A 676 -27.51 -15.09 32.16
CA SER A 676 -28.65 -14.48 32.89
C SER A 676 -29.96 -14.29 32.11
N GLY A 677 -30.05 -14.73 30.85
CA GLY A 677 -31.31 -14.72 30.08
C GLY A 677 -31.77 -13.35 29.56
N GLY A 678 -30.94 -12.30 29.65
CA GLY A 678 -31.22 -10.97 29.10
C GLY A 678 -30.67 -10.72 27.69
N VAL A 679 -31.02 -9.57 27.10
CA VAL A 679 -30.53 -9.10 25.79
C VAL A 679 -29.94 -7.69 25.94
N VAL A 680 -28.81 -7.41 25.29
CA VAL A 680 -28.23 -6.06 25.15
C VAL A 680 -28.56 -5.51 23.77
N GLN A 681 -29.09 -4.29 23.72
CA GLN A 681 -29.31 -3.51 22.51
C GLN A 681 -28.11 -2.60 22.23
N ILE A 682 -27.41 -2.84 21.13
CA ILE A 682 -26.22 -2.08 20.73
C ILE A 682 -26.61 -1.15 19.58
N PRO A 683 -26.31 0.16 19.65
CA PRO A 683 -26.55 1.06 18.53
C PRO A 683 -25.88 0.52 17.27
N ASN A 684 -26.60 0.54 16.15
CA ASN A 684 -26.00 0.15 14.87
C ASN A 684 -24.72 0.96 14.63
N HIS A 685 -23.68 0.32 14.09
CA HIS A 685 -22.34 0.88 13.83
C HIS A 685 -21.44 1.13 15.06
N TRP A 686 -21.91 0.80 16.26
CA TRP A 686 -21.12 0.88 17.49
C TRP A 686 -20.84 -0.50 18.06
N ASP A 687 -19.68 -0.66 18.69
CA ASP A 687 -19.32 -1.81 19.49
C ASP A 687 -19.59 -1.52 20.97
N PHE A 688 -20.12 -2.52 21.67
CA PHE A 688 -20.36 -2.44 23.11
C PHE A 688 -19.73 -3.63 23.83
N GLN A 689 -18.79 -3.36 24.74
CA GLN A 689 -18.09 -4.34 25.55
C GLN A 689 -18.41 -4.16 27.04
N TYR A 690 -18.59 -5.26 27.76
CA TYR A 690 -19.03 -5.20 29.16
C TYR A 690 -18.57 -6.40 30.02
N THR A 691 -18.44 -6.18 31.34
CA THR A 691 -18.27 -7.22 32.38
C THR A 691 -19.15 -6.90 33.60
N TYR A 692 -19.89 -7.88 34.14
CA TYR A 692 -20.99 -7.71 35.12
C TYR A 692 -21.23 -8.98 35.95
N ASP A 693 -21.99 -8.82 37.05
CA ASP A 693 -22.73 -9.88 37.75
C ASP A 693 -24.24 -9.45 37.77
N GLY A 694 -25.09 -10.06 36.92
CA GLY A 694 -26.54 -9.75 36.78
C GLY A 694 -26.91 -8.53 35.90
N TRP A 695 -27.68 -8.73 34.82
CA TRP A 695 -27.90 -7.72 33.75
C TRP A 695 -29.34 -7.17 33.66
N ASN A 696 -29.45 -5.87 33.30
CA ASN A 696 -30.65 -5.18 32.81
C ASN A 696 -30.31 -4.25 31.61
N ASP A 697 -31.33 -3.85 30.86
CA ASP A 697 -31.39 -3.32 29.47
C ASP A 697 -30.50 -2.10 29.08
N THR A 698 -30.08 -2.02 27.80
CA THR A 698 -29.55 -0.79 27.16
C THR A 698 -30.64 -0.14 26.31
N LYS A 699 -30.71 1.19 26.27
CA LYS A 699 -31.79 1.89 25.56
C LYS A 699 -31.28 3.04 24.72
N LEU A 700 -31.81 3.14 23.49
CA LEU A 700 -31.82 4.40 22.76
C LEU A 700 -32.94 5.26 23.33
N LEU A 701 -32.58 6.46 23.75
CA LEU A 701 -33.53 7.53 24.03
C LEU A 701 -33.36 8.55 22.91
N ASP A 702 -34.39 9.32 22.57
CA ASP A 702 -34.34 10.29 21.47
C ASP A 702 -33.07 11.18 21.56
N GLY A 703 -32.13 10.96 20.64
CA GLY A 703 -30.83 11.65 20.59
C GLY A 703 -29.78 11.24 21.63
N SER A 704 -29.91 10.12 22.36
CA SER A 704 -28.93 9.66 23.36
C SER A 704 -28.86 8.15 23.55
N PHE A 705 -27.69 7.63 23.91
CA PHE A 705 -27.49 6.24 24.29
C PHE A 705 -27.38 6.09 25.81
N ASN A 706 -28.04 5.07 26.36
CA ASN A 706 -28.05 4.77 27.79
C ASN A 706 -27.59 3.33 28.08
N ALA A 707 -26.63 3.19 29.00
CA ALA A 707 -26.15 1.90 29.50
C ALA A 707 -26.51 1.71 30.99
N TRP A 708 -27.40 0.74 31.27
CA TRP A 708 -27.95 0.50 32.61
C TRP A 708 -27.84 -0.96 33.12
N ALA A 709 -26.86 -1.32 33.95
CA ALA A 709 -26.82 -2.63 34.65
C ALA A 709 -26.58 -2.60 36.18
N SER A 710 -27.31 -3.44 36.93
CA SER A 710 -27.33 -3.47 38.41
C SER A 710 -25.96 -3.47 39.10
N THR A 711 -25.00 -4.20 38.54
CA THR A 711 -23.59 -4.23 38.96
C THR A 711 -22.69 -4.22 37.72
N ILE A 712 -22.13 -3.05 37.36
CA ILE A 712 -21.15 -2.91 36.27
C ILE A 712 -19.75 -3.10 36.86
N LYS A 713 -18.93 -3.97 36.27
CA LYS A 713 -17.46 -3.98 36.50
C LYS A 713 -16.75 -3.12 35.46
N ARG A 714 -17.17 -3.22 34.19
CA ARG A 714 -16.75 -2.37 33.06
C ARG A 714 -17.85 -2.30 32.01
N ALA A 715 -18.05 -1.13 31.40
CA ALA A 715 -18.90 -0.94 30.22
C ALA A 715 -18.26 0.07 29.27
N GLU A 716 -18.15 -0.27 28.00
CA GLU A 716 -17.48 0.52 26.96
C GLU A 716 -18.33 0.53 25.70
N LEU A 717 -18.65 1.73 25.20
CA LEU A 717 -19.26 1.96 23.90
C LEU A 717 -18.24 2.64 23.01
N SER A 718 -17.93 2.05 21.87
CA SER A 718 -16.88 2.54 20.98
C SER A 718 -17.16 2.33 19.50
N GLN A 719 -16.49 3.11 18.66
CA GLN A 719 -16.56 3.00 17.22
C GLN A 719 -15.17 3.22 16.64
N LYS A 720 -14.80 2.39 15.65
CA LYS A 720 -13.63 2.65 14.81
C LYS A 720 -14.00 3.65 13.73
N VAL A 721 -13.17 4.67 13.56
CA VAL A 721 -13.38 5.77 12.63
C VAL A 721 -12.10 5.97 11.81
N ASN A 722 -12.23 6.16 10.50
CA ASN A 722 -11.12 6.53 9.65
C ASN A 722 -10.96 8.05 9.73
N LEU A 723 -9.87 8.50 10.32
CA LEU A 723 -9.58 9.91 10.54
C LEU A 723 -8.24 10.23 9.91
N PRO A 724 -8.13 11.28 9.07
CA PRO A 724 -6.85 11.72 8.52
C PRO A 724 -5.77 11.92 9.59
N ASN A 725 -4.49 11.82 9.21
CA ASN A 725 -3.39 12.09 10.14
C ASN A 725 -3.50 13.49 10.75
N GLY A 726 -3.40 13.58 12.07
CA GLY A 726 -3.52 14.82 12.82
C GLY A 726 -4.04 14.67 14.24
N ALA A 727 -4.14 15.80 14.92
CA ALA A 727 -4.72 15.93 16.25
C ALA A 727 -6.23 16.18 16.16
N TYR A 728 -6.98 15.54 17.05
CA TYR A 728 -8.44 15.63 17.10
C TYR A 728 -8.94 15.96 18.50
N LEU A 729 -10.03 16.73 18.54
CA LEU A 729 -10.82 17.00 19.73
C LEU A 729 -12.13 16.25 19.62
N LEU A 730 -12.34 15.26 20.49
CA LEU A 730 -13.63 14.60 20.68
C LEU A 730 -14.33 15.24 21.87
N THR A 731 -15.60 15.59 21.69
CA THR A 731 -16.47 16.11 22.77
C THR A 731 -17.78 15.35 22.83
N ALA A 732 -18.36 15.22 24.02
CA ALA A 732 -19.68 14.62 24.21
C ALA A 732 -20.32 15.10 25.52
N ASP A 733 -21.64 15.13 25.56
CA ASP A 733 -22.39 15.35 26.79
C ASP A 733 -22.66 14.01 27.47
N VAL A 734 -22.14 13.84 28.70
CA VAL A 734 -22.28 12.62 29.49
C VAL A 734 -23.02 12.92 30.78
N LYS A 735 -24.00 12.09 31.09
CA LYS A 735 -24.71 12.08 32.37
C LYS A 735 -24.45 10.77 33.10
N THR A 736 -24.27 10.87 34.42
CA THR A 736 -23.96 9.74 35.30
C THR A 736 -24.96 9.73 36.47
N ASP A 737 -25.40 8.56 36.91
CA ASP A 737 -26.29 8.43 38.08
C ASP A 737 -25.50 8.41 39.40
N MET A 738 -26.16 8.84 40.49
CA MET A 738 -25.59 9.00 41.84
C MET A 738 -25.27 7.66 42.55
N ASN A 739 -24.48 6.77 41.94
CA ASN A 739 -23.94 5.62 42.68
C ASN A 739 -22.74 6.09 43.52
N PRO A 740 -22.82 6.08 44.88
CA PRO A 740 -21.72 6.52 45.73
C PRO A 740 -20.45 5.66 45.62
N ASN A 741 -20.54 4.48 44.99
CA ASN A 741 -19.44 3.52 44.76
C ASN A 741 -18.92 3.51 43.31
N ALA A 742 -19.39 4.41 42.45
CA ALA A 742 -18.94 4.53 41.06
C ALA A 742 -17.44 4.88 40.97
N SER A 743 -16.67 4.07 40.23
CA SER A 743 -15.38 4.51 39.68
C SER A 743 -15.56 5.15 38.31
N THR A 744 -14.60 6.00 38.02
CA THR A 744 -14.20 6.69 36.79
C THR A 744 -14.95 6.37 35.50
N ILE A 745 -15.44 7.46 34.88
CA ILE A 745 -15.93 7.51 33.51
C ILE A 745 -14.98 8.39 32.71
N ALA A 746 -14.67 7.97 31.48
CA ALA A 746 -13.84 8.75 30.56
C ALA A 746 -14.36 8.67 29.13
N LEU A 747 -14.46 9.83 28.47
CA LEU A 747 -14.49 9.93 27.02
C LEU A 747 -13.06 9.70 26.52
N TYR A 748 -12.89 8.94 25.45
CA TYR A 748 -11.56 8.62 24.94
C TYR A 748 -11.49 8.53 23.42
N GLY A 749 -10.29 8.76 22.91
CA GLY A 749 -9.89 8.55 21.52
C GLY A 749 -8.52 7.89 21.46
N VAL A 750 -8.30 6.99 20.51
CA VAL A 750 -7.05 6.24 20.33
C VAL A 750 -6.72 6.22 18.85
N GLY A 751 -5.60 6.81 18.43
CA GLY A 751 -5.04 6.60 17.09
C GLY A 751 -4.16 5.36 17.02
N GLY A 752 -3.74 4.94 15.82
CA GLY A 752 -2.96 3.70 15.63
C GLY A 752 -1.58 3.64 16.29
N ASN A 753 -1.02 4.77 16.73
CA ASN A 753 0.19 4.79 17.56
C ASN A 753 -0.01 4.24 18.98
N GLY A 754 -1.24 3.90 19.38
CA GLY A 754 -1.56 3.34 20.70
C GLY A 754 -1.64 4.38 21.83
N ASN A 755 -1.40 5.66 21.53
CA ASN A 755 -1.60 6.77 22.47
C ASN A 755 -3.09 7.00 22.68
N VAL A 756 -3.53 6.89 23.93
CA VAL A 756 -4.93 7.06 24.31
C VAL A 756 -5.15 8.45 24.89
N GLY A 757 -5.88 9.29 24.16
CA GLY A 757 -6.47 10.51 24.69
C GLY A 757 -7.64 10.18 25.61
N ARG A 758 -7.66 10.71 26.84
CA ARG A 758 -8.78 10.53 27.78
C ARG A 758 -9.20 11.87 28.36
N SER A 759 -10.51 12.04 28.58
CA SER A 759 -11.03 13.12 29.41
C SER A 759 -10.63 12.91 30.86
N GLU A 760 -10.68 13.97 31.67
CA GLU A 760 -10.54 13.84 33.12
C GLU A 760 -11.53 12.84 33.70
N GLU A 761 -11.08 12.16 34.75
CA GLU A 761 -11.80 11.15 35.51
C GLU A 761 -13.01 11.78 36.24
N VAL A 762 -14.24 11.38 35.87
CA VAL A 762 -15.45 11.90 36.52
C VAL A 762 -15.61 11.32 37.93
N GLY A 763 -15.37 12.15 38.95
CA GLY A 763 -15.77 11.88 40.33
C GLY A 763 -17.27 12.14 40.55
N LYS A 764 -17.93 11.22 41.30
CA LYS A 764 -19.27 11.31 41.93
C LYS A 764 -20.28 12.30 41.30
N GLY A 765 -21.20 11.79 40.48
CA GLY A 765 -22.13 12.58 39.65
C GLY A 765 -23.11 13.50 40.41
N ASN A 766 -23.42 14.65 39.77
CA ASN A 766 -24.42 15.66 40.17
C ASN A 766 -25.83 15.44 39.53
N GLY A 767 -26.07 14.32 38.84
CA GLY A 767 -27.37 13.96 38.26
C GLY A 767 -27.76 14.67 36.94
N GLY A 768 -26.88 15.53 36.38
CA GLY A 768 -27.08 16.24 35.10
C GLY A 768 -26.11 15.81 34.00
N PHE A 769 -26.36 16.26 32.76
CA PHE A 769 -25.41 16.15 31.65
C PHE A 769 -24.28 17.18 31.83
N ASN A 770 -23.03 16.73 31.68
CA ASN A 770 -21.85 17.59 31.61
C ASN A 770 -21.11 17.30 30.30
N SER A 771 -20.51 18.33 29.70
CA SER A 771 -19.71 18.17 28.48
C SER A 771 -18.29 17.74 28.85
N TYR A 772 -17.81 16.70 28.19
CA TYR A 772 -16.45 16.18 28.32
C TYR A 772 -15.74 16.29 27.00
N SER A 773 -14.42 16.43 27.07
CA SER A 773 -13.55 16.48 25.90
C SER A 773 -12.30 15.64 26.09
N CYS A 774 -11.76 15.11 25.01
CA CYS A 774 -10.43 14.51 25.00
C CYS A 774 -9.70 14.81 23.69
N TYR A 775 -8.39 15.04 23.79
CA TYR A 775 -7.50 15.18 22.65
C TYR A 775 -6.79 13.86 22.36
N PHE A 776 -6.68 13.50 21.09
CA PHE A 776 -5.94 12.33 20.65
C PHE A 776 -5.34 12.57 19.27
N ASP A 777 -4.20 11.93 19.02
CA ASP A 777 -3.51 11.99 17.74
C ASP A 777 -3.79 10.74 16.91
N VAL A 778 -3.88 10.95 15.59
CA VAL A 778 -4.02 9.92 14.58
C VAL A 778 -2.86 10.01 13.61
N THR A 779 -2.24 8.88 13.32
CA THR A 779 -0.96 8.79 12.59
C THR A 779 -0.93 7.70 11.54
N ASP A 780 -1.98 6.89 11.46
CA ASP A 780 -2.12 5.79 10.49
C ASP A 780 -3.52 5.80 9.85
N ASN A 781 -4.13 6.98 9.74
CA ASN A 781 -5.51 7.18 9.26
C ASN A 781 -6.61 6.36 9.98
N THR A 782 -6.33 5.76 11.15
CA THR A 782 -7.32 4.98 11.93
C THR A 782 -7.40 5.43 13.38
N ALA A 783 -8.63 5.51 13.89
CA ALA A 783 -8.89 5.83 15.28
C ALA A 783 -10.00 4.97 15.87
N THR A 784 -9.99 4.79 17.19
CA THR A 784 -11.14 4.32 17.97
C THR A 784 -11.56 5.43 18.91
N ILE A 785 -12.83 5.83 18.85
CA ILE A 785 -13.42 6.79 19.77
C ILE A 785 -14.47 6.09 20.63
N GLY A 786 -14.70 6.58 21.84
CA GLY A 786 -15.72 5.99 22.69
C GLY A 786 -15.83 6.59 24.08
N ILE A 787 -16.68 5.95 24.87
CA ILE A 787 -16.87 6.22 26.30
C ILE A 787 -16.70 4.92 27.07
N ARG A 788 -15.99 5.00 28.19
CA ARG A 788 -15.78 3.87 29.10
C ARG A 788 -16.17 4.24 30.53
N SER A 789 -16.79 3.30 31.23
CA SER A 789 -17.05 3.35 32.66
C SER A 789 -16.55 2.10 33.37
N ASP A 790 -15.87 2.30 34.50
CA ASP A 790 -15.34 1.23 35.36
C ASP A 790 -16.10 1.14 36.70
N LYS A 791 -17.46 1.03 36.67
CA LYS A 791 -18.42 0.71 37.78
C LYS A 791 -19.66 1.62 37.81
N ALA A 792 -19.87 2.44 36.79
CA ALA A 792 -20.94 3.41 36.78
C ALA A 792 -21.83 3.30 35.54
N TYR A 793 -23.04 3.82 35.71
CA TYR A 793 -24.01 4.00 34.64
C TYR A 793 -23.72 5.29 33.89
N TYR A 794 -23.95 5.31 32.58
CA TYR A 794 -23.82 6.52 31.79
C TYR A 794 -24.89 6.66 30.71
N GLN A 795 -25.24 7.92 30.46
CA GLN A 795 -25.95 8.38 29.26
C GLN A 795 -25.02 9.29 28.47
N ILE A 796 -24.98 9.14 27.15
CA ILE A 796 -24.14 9.95 26.26
C ILE A 796 -24.98 10.53 25.11
N LYS A 797 -24.70 11.78 24.73
CA LYS A 797 -25.28 12.46 23.57
C LYS A 797 -24.36 13.56 23.05
N ASN A 798 -24.76 14.22 21.96
CA ASN A 798 -24.06 15.38 21.39
C ASN A 798 -22.57 15.10 21.14
N ILE A 799 -22.25 13.92 20.61
CA ILE A 799 -20.88 13.57 20.25
C ILE A 799 -20.46 14.45 19.07
N LYS A 800 -19.32 15.12 19.20
CA LYS A 800 -18.75 15.99 18.18
C LYS A 800 -17.26 15.73 18.05
N LEU A 801 -16.77 15.64 16.82
CA LEU A 801 -15.37 15.46 16.49
C LEU A 801 -14.86 16.65 15.70
N THR A 802 -13.68 17.15 16.04
CA THR A 802 -13.08 18.32 15.40
C THR A 802 -11.62 18.04 15.09
N TYR A 803 -11.21 18.25 13.83
CA TYR A 803 -9.80 18.23 13.45
C TYR A 803 -9.12 19.49 13.99
N VAL A 804 -8.04 19.34 14.74
CA VAL A 804 -7.36 20.42 15.44
C VAL A 804 -6.12 20.87 14.68
N GLY A 805 -5.45 19.97 13.95
CA GLY A 805 -4.26 20.28 13.17
C GLY A 805 -3.39 19.05 12.90
N GLU A 806 -2.21 19.24 12.31
CA GLU A 806 -1.22 18.17 12.10
C GLU A 806 -0.73 17.64 13.47
N SER A 807 -0.41 16.34 13.56
CA SER A 807 -0.01 15.70 14.82
C SER A 807 1.26 16.35 15.34
N ALA A 808 1.18 16.99 16.50
CA ALA A 808 2.30 17.71 17.05
C ALA A 808 3.07 16.82 18.05
N ASP A 809 4.30 17.18 18.37
CA ASP A 809 5.10 16.51 19.38
C ASP A 809 4.35 16.35 20.72
N GLU A 810 4.83 15.43 21.55
CA GLU A 810 4.29 15.18 22.88
C GLU A 810 4.24 16.47 23.74
N GLN A 811 4.97 17.52 23.37
CA GLN A 811 5.04 18.82 24.05
C GLN A 811 3.87 19.74 23.69
N THR A 812 3.34 19.64 22.47
CA THR A 812 2.18 20.39 21.96
C THR A 812 0.87 19.69 22.30
N ALA A 813 0.82 18.35 22.26
CA ALA A 813 -0.28 17.58 22.84
C ALA A 813 -0.39 17.84 24.37
N ASN A 814 0.76 17.94 25.06
CA ASN A 814 0.80 18.35 26.46
C ASN A 814 0.56 19.86 26.69
N SER A 815 0.71 20.74 25.69
CA SER A 815 0.42 22.17 25.89
C SER A 815 -1.10 22.44 25.88
N TYR A 816 -1.87 21.64 25.13
CA TYR A 816 -3.33 21.59 25.23
C TYR A 816 -3.84 20.95 26.55
N LEU A 817 -3.06 20.04 27.17
CA LEU A 817 -3.37 19.44 28.47
C LEU A 817 -2.83 20.23 29.70
N ARG A 818 -1.80 21.08 29.53
CA ARG A 818 -1.16 21.82 30.63
C ARG A 818 -1.68 23.24 30.84
N GLN A 819 -2.65 23.68 30.02
CA GLN A 819 -3.18 25.04 30.12
C GLN A 819 -4.34 25.21 31.10
N ASP A 820 -4.90 24.12 31.63
CA ASP A 820 -5.85 24.17 32.74
C ASP A 820 -5.51 23.11 33.80
N TYR A 821 -5.61 23.50 35.08
CA TYR A 821 -5.35 22.75 36.31
C TYR A 821 -3.91 22.69 36.85
N TYR A 822 -3.52 23.78 37.52
CA TYR A 822 -2.97 23.60 38.87
C TYR A 822 -4.12 23.30 39.83
N TRP A 823 -4.22 22.06 40.32
CA TRP A 823 -4.38 21.88 41.77
C TRP A 823 -3.57 20.69 42.26
N LYS A 824 -2.60 21.04 43.11
CA LYS A 824 -1.80 20.13 43.92
C LYS A 824 -2.72 19.29 44.80
N GLY A 825 -2.27 18.07 45.11
CA GLY A 825 -2.86 17.29 46.19
C GLY A 825 -2.95 18.09 47.49
N ARG A 826 -4.04 17.83 48.23
CA ARG A 826 -4.25 18.01 49.68
C ARG A 826 -3.28 18.96 50.43
N ASN A 827 -3.90 19.95 51.06
CA ASN A 827 -3.43 20.81 52.16
C ASN A 827 -2.75 22.14 51.79
N ALA A 828 -3.56 23.21 51.72
CA ALA A 828 -3.22 24.51 52.33
C ALA A 828 -4.51 25.33 52.48
N GLN A 829 -4.78 25.77 53.71
CA GLN A 829 -5.78 26.78 54.04
C GLN A 829 -5.33 28.12 53.46
N GLU A 830 -6.26 28.91 52.92
CA GLU A 830 -6.46 30.32 53.29
C GLU A 830 -7.67 30.93 52.56
N PHE A 831 -8.44 31.70 53.32
CA PHE A 831 -9.67 32.38 52.93
C PHE A 831 -9.37 33.62 52.08
N ASP A 832 -10.20 33.89 51.07
CA ASP A 832 -10.36 35.26 50.55
C ASP A 832 -11.35 36.01 51.45
N ALA A 833 -10.87 37.15 51.95
CA ALA A 833 -11.55 38.08 52.83
C ALA A 833 -12.39 39.10 52.04
N THR A 834 -13.28 38.69 51.15
CA THR A 834 -14.37 39.56 50.66
C THR A 834 -15.61 38.71 50.35
N GLY A 835 -16.50 38.61 51.32
CA GLY A 835 -17.77 37.92 51.14
C GLY A 835 -18.69 38.66 50.16
N GLU A 836 -18.59 38.36 48.87
CA GLU A 836 -19.66 38.65 47.90
C GLU A 836 -19.93 37.41 47.03
N LYS A 837 -21.08 36.79 47.28
CA LYS A 837 -21.73 35.87 46.35
C LYS A 837 -22.08 36.66 45.09
N TYR A 838 -21.45 36.34 43.95
CA TYR A 838 -22.00 36.69 42.64
C TYR A 838 -22.57 35.48 41.92
N ALA A 839 -23.78 35.73 41.42
CA ALA A 839 -24.62 34.86 40.64
C ALA A 839 -23.97 34.46 39.30
N LYS A 840 -24.35 33.27 38.83
CA LYS A 840 -24.33 32.79 37.43
C LYS A 840 -23.76 33.80 36.42
N ALA A 841 -22.45 33.82 36.25
CA ALA A 841 -21.83 34.38 35.06
C ALA A 841 -21.61 33.23 34.06
N ARG A 842 -22.05 33.43 32.82
CA ARG A 842 -21.81 32.57 31.67
C ARG A 842 -20.30 32.34 31.56
N ASN A 843 -19.86 31.08 31.52
CA ASN A 843 -18.45 30.75 31.32
C ASN A 843 -18.05 31.18 29.90
N VAL A 844 -17.48 32.38 29.81
CA VAL A 844 -16.63 32.80 28.69
C VAL A 844 -15.36 31.97 28.81
N VAL A 845 -15.12 31.08 27.85
CA VAL A 845 -13.89 30.30 27.73
C VAL A 845 -12.77 31.27 27.34
N VAL A 846 -11.76 31.42 28.20
CA VAL A 846 -10.56 32.21 27.91
C VAL A 846 -9.51 31.25 27.37
N TYR A 847 -9.33 31.24 26.05
CA TYR A 847 -8.25 30.49 25.39
C TYR A 847 -6.89 31.13 25.70
N PRO A 848 -5.88 30.39 26.19
CA PRO A 848 -4.56 30.97 26.34
C PRO A 848 -3.90 31.08 24.96
N GLN A 849 -3.29 32.24 24.71
CA GLN A 849 -2.73 32.63 23.42
C GLN A 849 -1.46 31.81 23.09
N VAL A 850 -1.42 31.22 21.89
CA VAL A 850 -0.15 30.82 21.27
C VAL A 850 0.49 32.09 20.70
N LYS A 851 1.60 32.54 21.28
CA LYS A 851 2.38 33.67 20.73
C LYS A 851 2.76 33.33 19.28
N ASN A 852 2.70 34.31 18.38
CA ASN A 852 2.89 34.21 16.91
C ASN A 852 1.66 33.83 16.07
N GLN A 853 0.55 33.36 16.66
CA GLN A 853 -0.64 33.01 15.88
C GLN A 853 -1.50 34.24 15.57
N LEU A 854 -1.79 34.50 14.29
CA LEU A 854 -2.70 35.56 13.86
C LEU A 854 -4.16 35.10 13.88
N ILE A 855 -5.06 35.92 14.44
CA ILE A 855 -6.50 35.60 14.54
C ILE A 855 -7.28 36.53 13.61
N SER A 856 -7.96 35.99 12.59
CA SER A 856 -8.76 36.77 11.63
C SER A 856 -10.25 36.82 11.99
N ALA A 857 -10.92 37.91 11.57
CA ALA A 857 -12.31 38.25 11.91
C ALA A 857 -13.41 37.24 11.49
N ALA A 858 -13.11 36.16 10.77
CA ALA A 858 -14.13 35.13 10.46
C ALA A 858 -14.50 34.23 11.66
N SER A 859 -13.82 34.41 12.81
CA SER A 859 -13.98 33.64 14.05
C SER A 859 -14.68 34.43 15.18
N ILE A 860 -15.59 35.34 14.81
CA ILE A 860 -16.23 36.27 15.74
C ILE A 860 -17.37 35.58 16.49
N ASP A 861 -17.09 35.22 17.74
CA ASP A 861 -17.91 35.50 18.94
C ASP A 861 -17.30 34.95 20.26
N GLN A 862 -16.18 34.23 20.21
CA GLN A 862 -15.56 33.62 21.40
C GLN A 862 -14.27 34.30 21.92
N PHE A 863 -13.76 35.35 21.27
CA PHE A 863 -12.46 35.96 21.60
C PHE A 863 -12.57 37.47 21.85
N SER A 864 -12.93 37.87 23.08
CA SER A 864 -13.20 39.28 23.41
C SER A 864 -12.01 40.08 23.92
N ASN A 865 -10.83 39.50 24.22
CA ASN A 865 -9.68 40.24 24.83
C ASN A 865 -8.27 39.78 24.38
N THR A 866 -8.06 39.28 23.16
CA THR A 866 -6.81 38.62 22.76
C THR A 866 -5.85 39.48 21.93
N SER A 867 -4.53 39.39 22.21
CA SER A 867 -3.44 39.85 21.32
C SER A 867 -3.51 39.12 19.95
N ASN A 868 -2.73 39.58 18.98
CA ASN A 868 -2.58 39.04 17.61
C ASN A 868 -3.87 38.96 16.77
N LYS A 869 -4.93 39.64 17.20
CA LYS A 869 -6.24 39.68 16.53
C LYS A 869 -6.27 40.78 15.47
N ILE A 870 -6.49 40.38 14.21
CA ILE A 870 -6.62 41.28 13.06
C ILE A 870 -8.12 41.48 12.77
N VAL A 871 -8.59 42.71 12.97
CA VAL A 871 -9.93 43.17 12.59
C VAL A 871 -9.78 44.27 11.55
N ASN A 872 -10.34 44.07 10.36
CA ASN A 872 -10.27 45.02 9.25
C ASN A 872 -8.84 45.48 8.90
N GLY A 873 -7.87 44.56 8.96
CA GLY A 873 -6.47 44.85 8.67
C GLY A 873 -5.70 45.54 9.81
N ILE A 874 -6.31 45.66 11.01
CA ILE A 874 -5.69 46.27 12.20
C ILE A 874 -5.60 45.24 13.32
N CYS A 875 -4.40 45.10 13.90
CA CYS A 875 -4.11 44.35 15.10
C CYS A 875 -3.83 45.30 16.26
N LYS A 876 -4.53 45.19 17.40
CA LYS A 876 -4.27 46.09 18.54
C LYS A 876 -2.89 45.85 19.16
N LYS A 877 -2.54 44.60 19.39
CA LYS A 877 -1.25 44.21 19.96
C LYS A 877 -0.75 42.94 19.30
N LEU A 878 0.37 43.00 18.60
CA LEU A 878 1.08 41.85 18.04
C LEU A 878 2.19 41.42 19.02
N GLU A 879 2.12 40.23 19.57
CA GLU A 879 3.13 39.60 20.42
C GLU A 879 3.70 38.37 19.72
N ILE A 880 4.99 38.44 19.39
CA ILE A 880 5.74 37.39 18.71
C ILE A 880 6.99 36.95 19.50
N THR A 881 7.48 35.72 19.33
CA THR A 881 8.61 35.10 20.04
C THR A 881 9.42 34.19 19.12
N ASP A 882 10.71 33.97 19.41
CA ASP A 882 11.61 33.13 18.62
C ASP A 882 11.51 31.63 18.93
N GLN A 883 10.46 31.21 19.64
CA GLN A 883 10.18 29.80 19.95
C GLN A 883 9.19 29.18 18.97
N GLU A 884 8.41 30.00 18.26
CA GLU A 884 7.28 29.56 17.46
C GLU A 884 7.40 30.06 16.00
N LYS A 885 6.81 29.35 15.05
CA LYS A 885 6.80 29.80 13.64
C LYS A 885 5.87 30.99 13.43
N PHE A 886 6.15 31.84 12.45
CA PHE A 886 5.27 32.96 12.08
C PHE A 886 5.01 33.01 10.58
N VAL A 887 3.75 33.17 10.20
CA VAL A 887 3.33 33.35 8.81
C VAL A 887 2.21 34.38 8.75
N SER A 888 2.33 35.36 7.87
CA SER A 888 1.24 36.27 7.49
C SER A 888 1.03 36.22 5.98
N SER A 889 -0.22 36.00 5.54
CA SER A 889 -0.56 35.98 4.11
C SER A 889 -0.85 37.37 3.53
N LYS A 890 -1.02 38.39 4.38
CA LYS A 890 -1.34 39.77 3.98
C LYS A 890 -0.63 40.78 4.87
N ASP A 891 -0.42 41.97 4.33
CA ASP A 891 -0.01 43.13 5.12
C ASP A 891 -1.13 43.52 6.09
N PHE A 892 -0.76 43.93 7.30
CA PHE A 892 -1.68 44.51 8.29
C PHE A 892 -0.94 45.51 9.18
N VAL A 893 -1.69 46.38 9.87
CA VAL A 893 -1.11 47.34 10.82
C VAL A 893 -1.28 46.82 12.24
N ALA A 894 -0.22 46.79 13.03
CA ALA A 894 -0.29 46.54 14.46
C ALA A 894 -0.13 47.84 15.25
N GLU A 895 -1.10 48.22 16.09
CA GLU A 895 -1.01 49.45 16.89
C GLU A 895 0.19 49.39 17.85
N GLU A 896 0.42 48.21 18.44
CA GLU A 896 1.61 47.84 19.20
C GLU A 896 2.14 46.49 18.68
N ALA A 897 3.43 46.36 18.45
CA ALA A 897 4.08 45.08 18.13
C ALA A 897 5.27 44.86 19.08
N VAL A 898 5.40 43.64 19.63
CA VAL A 898 6.41 43.25 20.60
C VAL A 898 7.02 41.93 20.17
N PHE A 899 8.36 41.91 20.10
CA PHE A 899 9.14 40.70 19.96
C PHE A 899 9.72 40.29 21.32
N ASP A 900 9.12 39.25 21.90
CA ASP A 900 9.43 38.68 23.20
C ASP A 900 10.71 37.83 23.13
N ARG A 901 11.83 38.55 23.02
CA ARG A 901 13.20 38.07 23.18
C ARG A 901 14.00 39.14 23.90
N VAL A 902 14.61 38.78 25.03
CA VAL A 902 15.47 39.69 25.78
C VAL A 902 16.84 39.75 25.12
N PHE A 903 17.25 40.94 24.69
CA PHE A 903 18.58 41.22 24.14
C PHE A 903 19.50 41.81 25.21
N LYS A 904 20.75 41.35 25.24
CA LYS A 904 21.76 41.83 26.20
C LYS A 904 22.59 42.96 25.60
N VAL A 905 22.95 43.93 26.45
CA VAL A 905 23.76 45.09 26.05
C VAL A 905 25.07 44.67 25.39
N GLY A 906 25.39 45.26 24.24
CA GLY A 906 26.63 45.03 23.49
C GLY A 906 26.72 43.70 22.73
N GLN A 907 25.77 42.78 22.92
CA GLN A 907 25.75 41.49 22.22
C GLN A 907 25.24 41.67 20.79
N LYS A 908 26.05 41.26 19.80
CA LYS A 908 25.65 41.22 18.38
C LYS A 908 24.66 40.09 18.17
N SER A 909 23.40 40.43 17.95
CA SER A 909 22.30 39.47 17.82
C SER A 909 21.71 39.52 16.41
N THR A 910 21.42 38.36 15.84
CA THR A 910 20.73 38.29 14.54
C THR A 910 19.22 38.39 14.73
N VAL A 911 18.58 39.16 13.86
CA VAL A 911 17.13 39.42 13.91
C VAL A 911 16.56 39.60 12.50
N CYS A 912 15.35 39.09 12.27
CA CYS A 912 14.52 39.38 11.11
C CYS A 912 13.07 39.40 11.60
N LEU A 913 12.38 40.55 11.51
CA LEU A 913 11.02 40.73 12.04
C LEU A 913 10.06 41.13 10.91
N PRO A 914 8.76 40.80 11.02
CA PRO A 914 7.79 41.09 9.96
C PRO A 914 7.38 42.57 9.93
N PHE A 915 7.94 43.38 10.82
CA PHE A 915 7.78 44.82 10.92
C PHE A 915 9.12 45.50 11.19
N GLY A 916 9.20 46.80 10.95
CA GLY A 916 10.35 47.62 11.34
C GLY A 916 10.35 47.93 12.86
N PRO A 917 11.27 47.37 13.67
CA PRO A 917 11.34 47.65 15.10
C PRO A 917 11.85 49.07 15.40
N SER A 918 11.54 49.59 16.59
CA SER A 918 12.09 50.84 17.12
C SER A 918 13.61 50.75 17.32
N THR A 919 14.32 51.85 17.02
CA THR A 919 15.77 52.01 17.20
C THR A 919 16.15 52.66 18.54
N GLU A 920 15.19 52.93 19.42
CA GLU A 920 15.43 53.62 20.70
C GLU A 920 16.39 52.87 21.64
N LYS A 921 16.39 51.54 21.61
CA LYS A 921 17.15 50.68 22.54
C LYS A 921 18.37 50.00 21.93
N GLY A 922 18.82 50.46 20.76
CA GLY A 922 20.01 49.92 20.13
C GLY A 922 20.07 50.18 18.64
N LYS A 923 21.16 49.72 18.03
CA LYS A 923 21.44 49.95 16.62
C LYS A 923 21.17 48.71 15.78
N PHE A 924 20.65 48.92 14.58
CA PHE A 924 20.48 47.89 13.57
C PHE A 924 21.49 48.10 12.46
N TYR A 925 22.08 47.02 12.00
CA TYR A 925 23.07 47.05 10.94
C TYR A 925 22.71 46.09 9.83
N ARG A 926 22.87 46.53 8.59
CA ARG A 926 22.69 45.71 7.39
C ARG A 926 24.06 45.39 6.77
N LEU A 927 24.17 44.22 6.15
CA LEU A 927 25.33 43.90 5.34
C LEU A 927 25.37 44.85 4.12
N SER A 928 26.45 45.61 3.99
CA SER A 928 26.57 46.64 2.95
C SER A 928 27.50 46.20 1.83
N LYS A 929 28.74 45.86 2.20
CA LYS A 929 29.78 45.50 1.23
C LYS A 929 30.86 44.62 1.85
N GLU A 930 31.68 44.08 0.98
CA GLU A 930 32.95 43.46 1.34
C GLU A 930 34.12 44.40 1.04
N SER A 931 35.13 44.40 1.90
CA SER A 931 36.44 44.98 1.58
C SER A 931 37.56 44.03 2.04
N GLY A 932 38.19 43.34 1.08
CA GLY A 932 39.28 42.40 1.37
C GLY A 932 38.82 41.13 2.09
N SER A 933 39.01 41.04 3.41
CA SER A 933 38.50 39.93 4.25
C SER A 933 37.61 40.45 5.37
N ILE A 934 36.94 41.57 5.12
CA ILE A 934 36.09 42.30 6.06
C ILE A 934 34.70 42.44 5.46
N LEU A 935 33.69 41.95 6.18
CA LEU A 935 32.28 42.23 5.92
C LEU A 935 31.90 43.53 6.63
N ILE A 936 31.51 44.54 5.87
CA ILE A 936 31.17 45.87 6.38
C ILE A 936 29.67 45.97 6.57
N PHE A 937 29.27 46.32 7.79
CA PHE A 937 27.90 46.49 8.21
C PHE A 937 27.60 47.98 8.46
N ASP A 938 26.64 48.52 7.71
CA ASP A 938 26.24 49.93 7.84
C ASP A 938 25.05 50.04 8.79
N GLU A 939 25.07 51.04 9.67
CA GLU A 939 23.95 51.37 10.56
C GLU A 939 22.71 51.78 9.74
N VAL A 940 21.54 51.35 10.22
CA VAL A 940 20.23 51.62 9.63
C VAL A 940 19.38 52.35 10.65
N SER A 941 18.99 53.58 10.33
CA SER A 941 18.17 54.44 11.19
C SER A 941 16.67 54.10 11.16
N SER A 942 16.21 53.36 10.14
CA SER A 942 14.81 52.94 9.96
C SER A 942 14.76 51.50 9.42
N PRO A 943 14.81 50.47 10.29
CA PRO A 943 14.75 49.08 9.86
C PRO A 943 13.38 48.75 9.26
N GLU A 944 13.35 47.89 8.25
CA GLU A 944 12.16 47.49 7.50
C GLU A 944 11.72 46.07 7.87
N GLY A 945 10.42 45.80 7.73
CA GLY A 945 9.88 44.44 7.89
C GLY A 945 10.43 43.48 6.84
N ASN A 946 10.49 42.19 7.19
CA ASN A 946 11.05 41.10 6.37
C ASN A 946 12.52 41.28 5.95
N THR A 947 13.22 42.26 6.50
CA THR A 947 14.64 42.49 6.22
C THR A 947 15.48 41.97 7.40
N PRO A 948 16.49 41.13 7.14
CA PRO A 948 17.37 40.66 8.21
C PRO A 948 18.41 41.71 8.60
N TYR A 949 18.72 41.80 9.89
CA TYR A 949 19.68 42.73 10.47
C TYR A 949 20.55 42.07 11.54
N ILE A 950 21.69 42.71 11.85
CA ILE A 950 22.41 42.53 13.11
C ILE A 950 21.98 43.63 14.06
N TYR A 951 21.44 43.28 15.21
CA TYR A 951 21.02 44.19 16.25
C TYR A 951 22.03 44.19 17.40
N VAL A 952 22.42 45.38 17.85
CA VAL A 952 23.28 45.61 19.00
C VAL A 952 22.53 46.47 20.00
N ALA A 953 22.12 45.84 21.10
CA ALA A 953 21.34 46.51 22.13
C ALA A 953 22.21 47.51 22.93
N SER A 954 21.69 48.72 23.15
CA SER A 954 22.26 49.69 24.09
C SER A 954 21.69 49.53 25.50
N GLU A 955 20.53 48.87 25.62
CA GLU A 955 19.85 48.55 26.89
C GLU A 955 19.31 47.12 26.86
N GLU A 956 19.24 46.46 28.03
CA GLU A 956 18.63 45.14 28.11
C GLU A 956 17.10 45.23 27.94
N GLY A 957 16.53 44.45 27.03
CA GLY A 957 15.08 44.47 26.81
C GLY A 957 14.62 43.80 25.51
N THR A 958 13.33 43.98 25.22
CA THR A 958 12.66 43.46 24.02
C THR A 958 12.54 44.51 22.93
N LEU A 959 12.39 44.05 21.68
CA LEU A 959 12.11 44.93 20.54
C LEU A 959 10.61 45.18 20.42
N HIS A 960 10.25 46.42 20.11
CA HIS A 960 8.86 46.83 19.94
C HIS A 960 8.71 47.83 18.78
N ALA A 961 7.49 48.00 18.31
CA ALA A 961 7.11 49.04 17.35
C ALA A 961 5.69 49.53 17.64
N SER A 962 5.42 50.80 17.37
CA SER A 962 4.07 51.38 17.40
C SER A 962 3.60 51.65 15.98
N GLN A 963 2.32 51.43 15.70
CA GLN A 963 1.74 51.55 14.35
C GLN A 963 2.57 50.78 13.30
N ALA A 964 2.96 49.57 13.65
CA ALA A 964 3.88 48.74 12.89
C ALA A 964 3.18 48.21 11.63
N ASN A 965 3.74 48.52 10.46
CA ASN A 965 3.33 47.88 9.21
C ASN A 965 3.91 46.47 9.15
N VAL A 966 3.09 45.48 9.48
CA VAL A 966 3.45 44.07 9.44
C VAL A 966 3.25 43.57 8.02
N LYS A 967 4.32 43.07 7.43
CA LYS A 967 4.36 42.62 6.04
C LYS A 967 3.95 41.16 5.90
N ALA A 968 3.32 40.84 4.77
CA ALA A 968 3.12 39.45 4.37
C ALA A 968 4.48 38.72 4.31
N THR A 969 4.51 37.46 4.72
CA THR A 969 5.72 36.64 4.72
C THR A 969 6.13 36.34 3.28
N PRO A 970 7.33 36.76 2.83
CA PRO A 970 7.79 36.54 1.47
C PRO A 970 8.41 35.16 1.31
N GLU A 971 8.53 34.67 0.08
CA GLU A 971 9.19 33.38 -0.20
C GLU A 971 10.68 33.38 0.21
N THR A 972 11.35 34.52 0.16
CA THR A 972 12.75 34.68 0.59
C THR A 972 12.97 36.00 1.33
N MET A 973 13.81 36.00 2.37
CA MET A 973 14.15 37.17 3.19
C MET A 973 15.66 37.40 3.17
N ASN A 974 16.17 38.00 2.09
CA ASN A 974 17.60 38.24 1.89
C ASN A 974 17.90 39.75 1.91
N SER A 975 18.99 40.16 2.56
CA SER A 975 19.56 41.49 2.33
C SER A 975 20.40 41.53 1.04
N THR A 976 20.79 42.73 0.63
CA THR A 976 21.62 43.00 -0.55
C THR A 976 22.85 42.08 -0.61
N SER A 977 23.07 41.48 -1.78
CA SER A 977 24.29 40.76 -2.11
C SER A 977 25.49 41.70 -2.12
N THR A 978 26.60 41.30 -1.51
CA THR A 978 27.89 41.94 -1.82
C THR A 978 28.35 41.57 -3.23
N GLU A 979 29.31 42.31 -3.81
CA GLU A 979 29.95 41.94 -5.10
C GLU A 979 30.55 40.52 -5.08
N SER A 980 30.93 40.05 -3.90
CA SER A 980 31.45 38.71 -3.67
C SER A 980 30.40 37.61 -3.54
N GLY A 981 29.13 37.96 -3.30
CA GLY A 981 27.99 37.03 -3.19
C GLY A 981 27.58 36.64 -1.76
N PHE A 982 28.02 37.36 -0.73
CA PHE A 982 27.53 37.13 0.64
C PHE A 982 26.13 37.72 0.83
N HIS A 983 25.29 36.98 1.57
CA HIS A 983 23.93 37.40 1.89
C HIS A 983 23.66 37.26 3.39
N LEU A 984 22.93 38.20 3.98
CA LEU A 984 22.29 37.99 5.27
C LEU A 984 20.87 37.47 5.01
N VAL A 985 20.55 36.30 5.53
CA VAL A 985 19.31 35.55 5.25
C VAL A 985 18.50 35.42 6.53
N GLY A 986 17.22 35.82 6.51
CA GLY A 986 16.28 35.70 7.63
C GLY A 986 15.40 34.45 7.56
N VAL A 987 14.92 33.96 8.72
CA VAL A 987 14.01 32.81 8.83
C VAL A 987 12.89 33.06 9.84
N TYR A 988 11.65 32.64 9.53
CA TYR A 988 10.47 32.70 10.44
C TYR A 988 10.02 31.33 10.96
N GLN A 989 10.85 30.32 10.72
CA GLN A 989 10.68 28.97 11.24
C GLN A 989 12.06 28.44 11.64
N THR A 990 12.09 27.36 12.43
CA THR A 990 13.33 26.69 12.75
C THR A 990 13.95 26.11 11.49
N THR A 991 15.18 26.51 11.16
CA THR A 991 15.85 26.14 9.91
C THR A 991 17.25 25.61 10.19
N GLU A 992 17.55 24.42 9.67
CA GLU A 992 18.90 23.86 9.66
C GLU A 992 19.70 24.44 8.49
N VAL A 993 20.91 24.92 8.76
CA VAL A 993 21.73 25.62 7.77
C VAL A 993 23.18 25.16 7.84
N ASN A 994 23.83 25.08 6.68
CA ASN A 994 25.19 24.60 6.51
C ASN A 994 26.10 25.71 5.98
N ASN A 995 27.38 25.66 6.37
CA ASN A 995 28.43 26.57 5.86
C ASN A 995 28.10 28.07 6.00
N ILE A 996 27.55 28.46 7.15
CA ILE A 996 27.17 29.84 7.44
C ILE A 996 28.21 30.55 8.31
N TYR A 997 28.10 31.88 8.41
CA TYR A 997 28.78 32.67 9.42
C TYR A 997 27.77 33.26 10.43
N GLY A 998 28.20 33.33 11.68
CA GLY A 998 27.44 33.90 12.79
C GLY A 998 28.34 34.56 13.83
N PHE A 999 27.77 35.27 14.79
CA PHE A 999 28.51 35.94 15.85
C PHE A 999 28.57 35.09 17.11
N SER A 1000 29.76 34.96 17.70
CA SER A 1000 29.94 34.39 19.03
C SER A 1000 29.36 35.31 20.11
N VAL A 1001 29.25 34.81 21.35
CA VAL A 1001 28.87 35.63 22.51
C VAL A 1001 29.84 36.80 22.71
N ASP A 1002 31.11 36.60 22.36
CA ASP A 1002 32.16 37.62 22.42
C ASP A 1002 32.15 38.58 21.21
N GLY A 1003 31.20 38.41 20.29
CA GLY A 1003 31.01 39.26 19.12
C GLY A 1003 31.98 38.99 17.97
N GLU A 1004 32.65 37.84 17.96
CA GLU A 1004 33.54 37.42 16.87
C GLU A 1004 32.74 36.74 15.76
N LEU A 1005 33.13 36.99 14.50
CA LEU A 1005 32.54 36.32 13.34
C LEU A 1005 33.13 34.91 13.20
N LEU A 1006 32.31 33.89 13.38
CA LEU A 1006 32.71 32.49 13.31
C LEU A 1006 32.00 31.79 12.15
N LYS A 1007 32.72 30.87 11.49
CA LYS A 1007 32.14 29.95 10.52
C LYS A 1007 31.56 28.74 11.25
N ALA A 1008 30.33 28.38 10.94
CA ALA A 1008 29.70 27.15 11.39
C ALA A 1008 29.47 26.22 10.19
N SER A 1009 29.97 24.99 10.27
CA SER A 1009 29.73 23.97 9.24
C SER A 1009 28.26 23.56 9.21
N TYR A 1010 27.60 23.57 10.38
CA TYR A 1010 26.19 23.26 10.58
C TYR A 1010 25.65 24.10 11.76
N ALA A 1011 24.42 24.58 11.67
CA ALA A 1011 23.70 25.26 12.75
C ALA A 1011 22.18 25.12 12.62
N THR A 1012 21.47 25.25 13.72
CA THR A 1012 20.00 25.34 13.77
C THR A 1012 19.60 26.77 14.15
N MET A 1013 18.80 27.41 13.31
CA MET A 1013 18.36 28.80 13.48
C MET A 1013 16.90 28.83 13.93
N ASN A 1014 16.63 29.34 15.14
CA ASN A 1014 15.27 29.59 15.61
C ASN A 1014 14.55 30.68 14.77
N PRO A 1015 13.21 30.74 14.79
CA PRO A 1015 12.40 31.79 14.16
C PRO A 1015 12.86 33.21 14.47
N PHE A 1016 12.62 34.12 13.54
CA PHE A 1016 12.98 35.55 13.59
C PHE A 1016 14.48 35.83 13.72
N ARG A 1017 15.33 34.87 13.36
CA ARG A 1017 16.79 35.03 13.33
C ARG A 1017 17.29 35.16 11.89
N SER A 1018 18.56 35.53 11.77
CA SER A 1018 19.26 35.59 10.49
C SER A 1018 20.65 34.99 10.57
N PHE A 1019 21.22 34.63 9.43
CA PHE A 1019 22.58 34.08 9.28
C PHE A 1019 23.25 34.61 8.02
N ILE A 1020 24.58 34.59 7.98
CA ILE A 1020 25.36 35.07 6.83
C ILE A 1020 25.72 33.86 5.94
N GLN A 1021 25.17 33.84 4.73
CA GLN A 1021 25.42 32.81 3.72
C GLN A 1021 26.63 33.19 2.85
N SER A 1022 27.53 32.24 2.66
CA SER A 1022 28.68 32.36 1.74
C SER A 1022 28.31 31.82 0.33
N PRO A 1023 28.79 32.47 -0.75
CA PRO A 1023 28.49 32.10 -2.14
C PRO A 1023 29.28 30.88 -2.67
N VAL A 1024 30.35 30.46 -1.98
CA VAL A 1024 31.21 29.33 -2.38
C VAL A 1024 31.73 28.59 -1.14
N ASP A 1025 31.98 27.29 -1.25
CA ASP A 1025 32.85 26.53 -0.35
C ASP A 1025 34.24 27.17 -0.36
N VAL A 1026 34.46 28.15 0.51
CA VAL A 1026 35.75 28.83 0.67
C VAL A 1026 36.77 27.84 1.23
N SER A 1027 37.37 27.04 0.34
CA SER A 1027 38.55 26.23 0.61
C SER A 1027 39.78 27.15 0.64
N GLY A 1028 40.10 27.65 1.83
CA GLY A 1028 41.26 28.49 2.07
C GLY A 1028 41.11 29.21 3.40
N ALA A 1029 42.17 29.21 4.22
CA ALA A 1029 42.19 29.75 5.59
C ALA A 1029 42.10 31.29 5.64
N LYS A 1030 41.08 31.89 5.01
CA LYS A 1030 40.72 33.29 5.20
C LYS A 1030 39.77 33.39 6.39
N VAL A 1031 40.26 33.96 7.49
CA VAL A 1031 39.43 34.33 8.65
C VAL A 1031 38.72 35.64 8.30
N TRP A 1032 37.41 35.58 8.09
CA TRP A 1032 36.58 36.76 7.84
C TRP A 1032 36.39 37.55 9.14
N LYS A 1033 36.41 38.87 9.02
CA LYS A 1033 36.09 39.80 10.12
C LYS A 1033 34.84 40.59 9.77
N ALA A 1034 34.14 41.10 10.77
CA ALA A 1034 33.06 42.07 10.59
C ALA A 1034 33.51 43.46 11.03
N SER A 1035 33.05 44.50 10.34
CA SER A 1035 33.20 45.89 10.75
C SER A 1035 31.84 46.54 11.00
N PHE A 1036 31.71 47.22 12.14
CA PHE A 1036 30.54 48.01 12.54
C PHE A 1036 31.03 49.42 12.88
N ASP A 1037 30.49 50.45 12.24
CA ASP A 1037 30.89 51.86 12.47
C ASP A 1037 32.42 52.11 12.36
N GLY A 1038 33.14 51.29 11.58
CA GLY A 1038 34.60 51.35 11.43
C GLY A 1038 35.40 50.57 12.48
N GLU A 1039 34.76 50.00 13.51
CA GLU A 1039 35.39 49.11 14.48
C GLU A 1039 35.39 47.66 13.98
N MET A 1040 36.48 46.91 14.27
CA MET A 1040 36.70 45.55 13.77
C MET A 1040 36.42 44.48 14.82
N THR A 1041 35.69 43.43 14.45
CA THR A 1041 35.52 42.23 15.30
C THR A 1041 36.72 41.28 15.12
N GLY A 1042 37.51 41.08 16.19
CA GLY A 1042 38.56 40.05 16.25
C GLY A 1042 40.00 40.57 16.21
N ILE A 1043 40.95 39.70 16.60
CA ILE A 1043 42.38 39.98 16.77
C ILE A 1043 43.03 40.37 15.42
N GLU A 1044 43.77 41.49 15.37
CA GLU A 1044 44.65 41.85 14.25
C GLU A 1044 45.67 40.71 14.02
N GLY A 1045 45.67 40.10 12.84
CA GLY A 1045 46.29 38.80 12.59
C GLY A 1045 47.80 38.70 12.85
N ILE A 1046 48.34 37.50 12.65
CA ILE A 1046 49.78 37.20 12.72
C ILE A 1046 50.54 38.15 11.78
N VAL A 1047 51.32 39.06 12.38
CA VAL A 1047 52.23 39.94 11.64
C VAL A 1047 53.48 39.14 11.29
N SER A 1048 53.68 38.84 10.00
CA SER A 1048 54.96 38.33 9.50
C SER A 1048 55.95 39.49 9.38
N ASP A 1049 57.01 39.49 10.19
CA ASP A 1049 58.37 39.74 9.69
C ASP A 1049 59.45 39.49 10.77
N GLY A 1050 60.43 38.68 10.37
CA GLY A 1050 61.36 37.94 11.24
C GLY A 1050 62.57 38.71 11.78
N ALA A 1051 62.40 39.88 12.39
CA ALA A 1051 63.50 40.53 13.13
C ALA A 1051 63.11 41.45 14.31
N MET A 1052 61.83 41.77 14.52
CA MET A 1052 61.44 42.70 15.58
C MET A 1052 61.56 42.07 16.98
N LEU A 1053 62.13 42.84 17.91
CA LEU A 1053 62.23 42.50 19.33
C LEU A 1053 60.99 43.01 20.08
N VAL A 1054 60.32 42.12 20.80
CA VAL A 1054 59.11 42.41 21.57
C VAL A 1054 59.30 42.07 23.04
N ASP A 1055 58.58 42.78 23.89
CA ASP A 1055 58.40 42.43 25.29
C ASP A 1055 57.17 41.52 25.43
N VAL A 1056 57.30 40.41 26.15
CA VAL A 1056 56.19 39.47 26.42
C VAL A 1056 55.68 39.73 27.82
N LEU A 1057 54.40 40.03 27.98
CA LEU A 1057 53.75 40.23 29.26
C LEU A 1057 52.61 39.22 29.45
N ASN A 1058 52.25 38.91 30.69
CA ASN A 1058 50.98 38.23 30.96
C ASN A 1058 49.81 39.22 30.88
N LEU A 1059 48.58 38.72 30.99
CA LEU A 1059 47.36 39.55 30.93
C LEU A 1059 47.27 40.61 32.03
N ASN A 1060 48.03 40.48 33.12
CA ASN A 1060 48.09 41.46 34.20
C ASN A 1060 49.16 42.55 33.93
N GLY A 1061 49.77 42.56 32.75
CA GLY A 1061 50.82 43.53 32.38
C GLY A 1061 52.18 43.24 33.03
N ILE A 1062 52.40 42.04 33.57
CA ILE A 1062 53.70 41.65 34.14
C ILE A 1062 54.61 41.17 33.02
N LEU A 1063 55.78 41.79 32.89
CA LEU A 1063 56.80 41.42 31.93
C LEU A 1063 57.38 40.04 32.25
N LEU A 1064 57.22 39.10 31.31
CA LEU A 1064 57.72 37.72 31.38
C LEU A 1064 59.03 37.55 30.60
N LYS A 1065 59.16 38.22 29.45
CA LYS A 1065 60.37 38.25 28.64
C LYS A 1065 60.55 39.63 28.03
N LYS A 1066 61.79 40.06 27.86
CA LYS A 1066 62.12 41.40 27.36
C LYS A 1066 62.91 41.32 26.07
N GLN A 1067 62.54 42.12 25.08
CA GLN A 1067 63.29 42.28 23.83
C GLN A 1067 63.69 40.95 23.18
N VAL A 1068 62.75 40.03 23.06
CA VAL A 1068 62.95 38.73 22.40
C VAL A 1068 62.47 38.79 20.96
N LYS A 1069 63.09 38.01 20.07
CA LYS A 1069 62.59 37.89 18.70
C LYS A 1069 61.13 37.45 18.74
N ARG A 1070 60.28 38.17 18.02
CA ARG A 1070 58.82 37.95 18.02
C ARG A 1070 58.42 36.49 17.75
N GLN A 1071 59.17 35.78 16.92
CA GLN A 1071 58.92 34.37 16.59
C GLN A 1071 59.22 33.39 17.74
N GLU A 1072 60.17 33.73 18.60
CA GLU A 1072 60.60 32.93 19.77
C GLU A 1072 59.91 33.41 21.07
N ALA A 1073 59.05 34.44 20.96
CA ALA A 1073 58.49 35.14 22.11
C ALA A 1073 57.73 34.21 23.04
N LEU A 1074 57.00 33.25 22.47
CA LEU A 1074 56.17 32.31 23.23
C LEU A 1074 56.91 31.03 23.59
N ASP A 1075 58.13 30.79 23.11
CA ASP A 1075 58.85 29.54 23.35
C ASP A 1075 59.02 29.28 24.84
N VAL A 1076 58.92 28.01 25.28
CA VAL A 1076 59.10 27.63 26.69
C VAL A 1076 58.10 28.26 27.70
N LEU A 1077 57.15 29.10 27.27
CA LEU A 1077 56.01 29.54 28.09
C LEU A 1077 54.91 28.48 28.09
N GLU A 1078 54.14 28.39 29.18
CA GLU A 1078 52.97 27.52 29.23
C GLU A 1078 51.89 27.94 28.21
N PRO A 1079 51.01 27.02 27.75
CA PRO A 1079 49.88 27.39 26.91
C PRO A 1079 49.02 28.45 27.59
N GLY A 1080 48.75 29.55 26.88
CA GLY A 1080 48.09 30.71 27.49
C GLY A 1080 48.02 31.92 26.57
N ILE A 1081 47.39 32.99 27.06
CA ILE A 1081 47.31 34.27 26.34
C ILE A 1081 48.31 35.26 26.93
N TYR A 1082 49.08 35.88 26.06
CA TYR A 1082 50.13 36.83 26.37
C TYR A 1082 49.92 38.14 25.62
N LEU A 1083 50.57 39.20 26.12
CA LEU A 1083 50.64 40.49 25.45
C LEU A 1083 52.05 40.65 24.89
N LEU A 1084 52.19 40.86 23.58
CA LEU A 1084 53.44 41.26 22.96
C LEU A 1084 53.45 42.77 22.80
N ARG A 1085 54.31 43.45 23.55
CA ARG A 1085 54.50 44.90 23.45
C ARG A 1085 55.66 45.20 22.52
N ASP A 1086 55.38 46.04 21.53
CA ASP A 1086 56.28 46.51 20.50
C ASP A 1086 56.24 48.06 20.50
N GLY A 1087 57.20 48.67 21.20
CA GLY A 1087 57.15 50.11 21.48
C GLY A 1087 55.85 50.51 22.23
N ASN A 1088 55.04 51.36 21.60
CA ASN A 1088 53.76 51.85 22.14
C ASN A 1088 52.55 50.98 21.77
N GLN A 1089 52.74 49.92 20.98
CA GLN A 1089 51.66 49.02 20.56
C GLN A 1089 51.70 47.72 21.35
N CYS A 1090 50.54 47.16 21.67
CA CYS A 1090 50.42 45.93 22.42
C CYS A 1090 49.47 44.97 21.73
N PHE A 1091 49.94 43.77 21.42
CA PHE A 1091 49.21 42.75 20.69
C PHE A 1091 48.86 41.61 21.63
N LYS A 1092 47.59 41.21 21.67
CA LYS A 1092 47.15 40.03 22.43
C LYS A 1092 47.34 38.79 21.57
N VAL A 1093 48.11 37.81 22.07
CA VAL A 1093 48.57 36.66 21.29
C VAL A 1093 48.40 35.39 22.11
N LYS A 1094 47.89 34.33 21.49
CA LYS A 1094 47.70 33.02 22.13
C LYS A 1094 48.83 32.09 21.72
N LYS A 1095 49.44 31.41 22.69
CA LYS A 1095 50.38 30.32 22.42
C LYS A 1095 49.64 29.03 22.08
#